data_AF-A0A537ZQ48-F1
#
_entry.id   AF-A0A537ZQ48-F1
#
_cell.length_a   1.000
_cell.length_b   1.000
_cell.length_c   1.000
_cell.angle_alpha   90.00
_cell.angle_beta   90.00
_cell.angle_gamma   90.00
#
_symmetry.space_group_name_H-M   'P 1'
#
loop_
_entity.id
_entity.type
_entity.pdbx_description
1 polymer ?
#
loop_
_entity_poly.entity_id
_entity_poly.type
_entity_poly.pdbx_seq_one_letter_code
_entity_poly.pdbx_strand_id
1 'polypeptide(L)'
;MAPGFGALPPAASPGGLRHAQRGDAVEVAEPLNRYLASLPVRSVRQVKLALRALEWLPFPWRFSRASLEARQDFLRRLEGSSIPRAGDLLLFLKVLAGLGYGNDARVRAAVGYEMRCEVADASPGPEQPHSGLGDLRPPAGGEECDVAIVGSGAGGAVTAAVLAEAGLEVVVLEAGLYMDRRSYPDEPLAALAALYRDGGLTIAEGRPAIPTPVGRAVGGTTVINSGTCFRAPEHVLAGWATERGIEWATDLEREYEAAEEMLHVRPVDPERMGRNGQLLREGAEALGVRHEPLHRNAGACFQCSSCPVGCRLDAKQAMHISYLPRAVAAGARVRAQVEARRIAFEGGRATGIDCLAGANGTARPFKLRARRGVVLAGGAFGTPELLLRSGFRSPSGQLGRNLRIHPACWIGARFTEEVRGWEGVMQSYAVTEWEERGVLLEATFTPLAFGAQWLPGTGIEHSERVLAYDRIASTGVHLSDTSAGRVGLAGDGSLRITYRLTDDDAARLVFGIARAAELLYAAGAREVYPQIAGIPTIPKARIGDLEASPPGASALRLERRPRGRRRRHRRRSPRLRGPVRGRRQPPAQLDRRQSDDDDHRDGLPGQPPARRATRRLIAPAGDPFELETRRGTRSATAARRRPSPFNLSSRDARVPKLRPTESRSAVEGEAEEAAVDPRPARRADRGSGPLRRRNWFPPPASRANRRRRRPRRRSVPTTPRSS
;
A
#
# COMPACT_ATOMS: atom_id res chain seq x y z
N MET A 1 -31.85 9.02 16.14
CA MET A 1 -31.32 9.19 17.50
C MET A 1 -31.16 7.79 18.08
N ALA A 2 -29.95 7.40 18.46
CA ALA A 2 -29.64 6.07 19.00
C ALA A 2 -28.96 6.26 20.36
N PRO A 3 -29.39 5.56 21.43
CA PRO A 3 -28.74 5.63 22.73
C PRO A 3 -27.39 4.88 22.71
N GLY A 4 -26.45 5.38 23.50
CA GLY A 4 -25.03 5.05 23.44
C GLY A 4 -24.64 3.61 23.78
N PHE A 5 -23.36 3.33 23.51
CA PHE A 5 -22.63 2.24 24.14
C PHE A 5 -22.36 2.61 25.62
N GLY A 6 -22.50 1.65 26.55
CA GLY A 6 -22.28 1.79 28.00
C GLY A 6 -23.19 0.82 28.80
N ALA A 7 -22.83 0.26 29.96
CA ALA A 7 -21.69 0.52 30.87
C ALA A 7 -21.22 -0.75 31.65
N LEU A 8 -20.30 -0.54 32.61
CA LEU A 8 -19.58 -1.48 33.52
C LEU A 8 -19.61 -0.90 34.97
N PRO A 9 -19.14 -1.55 36.09
CA PRO A 9 -18.27 -2.74 36.30
C PRO A 9 -19.02 -3.85 37.14
N PRO A 10 -18.42 -4.76 37.96
CA PRO A 10 -17.03 -5.21 38.26
C PRO A 10 -16.83 -6.72 37.90
N ALA A 11 -15.92 -7.57 38.42
CA ALA A 11 -14.83 -7.58 39.44
C ALA A 11 -13.74 -8.63 39.01
N ALA A 12 -12.68 -9.04 39.74
CA ALA A 12 -12.10 -8.67 41.04
C ALA A 12 -10.53 -8.78 41.02
N SER A 13 -9.84 -7.85 41.70
CA SER A 13 -8.44 -7.91 42.22
C SER A 13 -7.22 -8.09 41.27
N PRO A 14 -6.00 -7.60 41.63
CA PRO A 14 -5.70 -6.27 42.18
C PRO A 14 -4.47 -5.57 41.52
N GLY A 15 -4.52 -4.22 41.39
CA GLY A 15 -3.32 -3.39 41.16
C GLY A 15 -3.07 -2.92 39.71
N GLY A 16 -3.62 -1.76 39.34
CA GLY A 16 -3.24 -1.03 38.10
C GLY A 16 -4.39 -0.31 37.38
N LEU A 17 -5.56 -0.95 37.27
CA LEU A 17 -6.66 -0.53 36.38
C LEU A 17 -7.51 0.69 36.85
N ARG A 18 -7.00 1.56 37.73
CA ARG A 18 -7.79 2.60 38.42
C ARG A 18 -8.14 3.87 37.59
N HIS A 19 -7.74 3.97 36.33
CA HIS A 19 -8.08 5.14 35.47
C HIS A 19 -8.92 4.83 34.22
N ALA A 20 -9.22 3.57 33.92
CA ALA A 20 -10.16 3.19 32.85
C ALA A 20 -11.55 2.73 33.36
N GLN A 21 -11.76 2.67 34.68
CA GLN A 21 -12.94 2.05 35.31
C GLN A 21 -13.88 3.05 36.03
N ARG A 22 -14.25 4.15 35.37
CA ARG A 22 -15.38 5.00 35.77
C ARG A 22 -16.16 5.51 34.55
N GLY A 23 -17.46 5.23 34.52
CA GLY A 23 -18.48 5.98 33.77
C GLY A 23 -18.49 5.86 32.25
N ASP A 24 -17.39 6.21 31.58
CA ASP A 24 -17.43 6.65 30.19
C ASP A 24 -17.02 5.56 29.20
N ALA A 25 -18.01 4.95 28.55
CA ALA A 25 -17.79 4.03 27.44
C ALA A 25 -16.98 4.68 26.30
N VAL A 26 -16.12 3.90 25.65
CA VAL A 26 -15.33 4.36 24.50
C VAL A 26 -16.25 4.70 23.33
N GLU A 27 -16.22 5.95 22.87
CA GLU A 27 -17.15 6.46 21.85
C GLU A 27 -16.60 6.22 20.45
N VAL A 28 -16.69 4.97 20.00
CA VAL A 28 -16.27 4.56 18.65
C VAL A 28 -17.17 5.16 17.56
N ALA A 29 -18.43 5.47 17.90
CA ALA A 29 -19.47 5.77 16.91
C ALA A 29 -19.29 7.11 16.20
N GLU A 30 -19.03 8.22 16.91
CA GLU A 30 -19.04 9.55 16.28
C GLU A 30 -17.81 9.85 15.40
N PRO A 31 -16.57 9.49 15.78
CA PRO A 31 -15.42 9.58 14.86
C PRO A 31 -15.65 8.73 13.60
N LEU A 32 -16.24 7.54 13.75
CA LEU A 32 -16.58 6.66 12.64
C LEU A 32 -17.71 7.25 11.78
N ASN A 33 -18.72 7.92 12.35
CA ASN A 33 -19.76 8.63 11.61
C ASN A 33 -19.17 9.74 10.73
N ARG A 34 -18.27 10.57 11.29
CA ARG A 34 -17.56 11.63 10.54
C ARG A 34 -16.75 11.04 9.38
N TYR A 35 -15.99 9.99 9.64
CA TYR A 35 -15.25 9.25 8.61
C TYR A 35 -16.19 8.70 7.52
N LEU A 36 -17.24 7.96 7.89
CA LEU A 36 -18.20 7.38 6.94
C LEU A 36 -18.92 8.44 6.11
N ALA A 37 -19.23 9.61 6.68
CA ALA A 37 -19.87 10.71 5.96
C ALA A 37 -19.00 11.29 4.82
N SER A 38 -17.67 11.13 4.90
CA SER A 38 -16.74 11.52 3.83
C SER A 38 -16.65 10.51 2.67
N LEU A 39 -17.16 9.29 2.86
CA LEU A 39 -16.98 8.20 1.91
C LEU A 39 -18.05 8.20 0.80
N PRO A 40 -17.75 7.59 -0.37
CA PRO A 40 -18.74 7.35 -1.40
C PRO A 40 -19.98 6.61 -0.88
N VAL A 41 -21.17 7.01 -1.33
CA VAL A 41 -22.47 6.49 -0.89
C VAL A 41 -22.56 4.95 -0.95
N ARG A 42 -21.87 4.31 -1.91
CA ARG A 42 -21.76 2.84 -2.02
C ARG A 42 -21.14 2.20 -0.76
N SER A 43 -20.05 2.74 -0.24
CA SER A 43 -19.33 2.23 0.92
C SER A 43 -20.18 2.39 2.18
N VAL A 44 -20.83 3.56 2.34
CA VAL A 44 -21.76 3.82 3.45
C VAL A 44 -22.97 2.87 3.43
N ARG A 45 -23.48 2.52 2.24
CA ARG A 45 -24.55 1.52 2.09
C ARG A 45 -24.10 0.12 2.50
N GLN A 46 -22.87 -0.28 2.14
CA GLN A 46 -22.30 -1.58 2.54
C GLN A 46 -22.15 -1.67 4.07
N VAL A 47 -21.63 -0.62 4.73
CA VAL A 47 -21.53 -0.56 6.20
C VAL A 47 -22.91 -0.66 6.86
N LYS A 48 -23.90 0.09 6.36
CA LYS A 48 -25.28 0.01 6.87
C LYS A 48 -25.91 -1.37 6.67
N LEU A 49 -25.59 -2.08 5.60
CA LEU A 49 -26.07 -3.45 5.36
C LEU A 49 -25.39 -4.45 6.31
N ALA A 50 -24.07 -4.33 6.52
CA ALA A 50 -23.32 -5.16 7.45
C ALA A 50 -23.83 -5.02 8.90
N LEU A 51 -24.06 -3.78 9.36
CA LEU A 51 -24.64 -3.52 10.68
C LEU A 51 -26.07 -4.06 10.82
N ARG A 52 -26.90 -3.98 9.76
CA ARG A 52 -28.24 -4.59 9.74
C ARG A 52 -28.20 -6.12 9.77
N ALA A 53 -27.21 -6.74 9.12
CA ALA A 53 -27.02 -8.18 9.20
C ALA A 53 -26.63 -8.59 10.64
N LEU A 54 -25.65 -7.92 11.26
CA LEU A 54 -25.26 -8.18 12.64
C LEU A 54 -26.44 -8.02 13.62
N GLU A 55 -27.26 -6.97 13.46
CA GLU A 55 -28.42 -6.69 14.31
C GLU A 55 -29.44 -7.84 14.37
N TRP A 56 -29.63 -8.58 13.26
CA TRP A 56 -30.66 -9.61 13.12
C TRP A 56 -30.15 -11.05 13.02
N LEU A 57 -28.83 -11.26 12.85
CA LEU A 57 -28.23 -12.60 12.89
C LEU A 57 -28.54 -13.41 14.17
N PRO A 58 -28.63 -12.83 15.40
CA PRO A 58 -29.00 -13.58 16.61
C PRO A 58 -30.54 -13.75 16.81
N PHE A 59 -31.31 -13.79 15.72
CA PHE A 59 -32.78 -13.99 15.74
C PHE A 59 -33.18 -15.18 16.64
N PRO A 60 -34.26 -15.08 17.47
CA PRO A 60 -35.29 -14.02 17.51
C PRO A 60 -34.86 -12.72 18.19
N TRP A 61 -33.66 -12.68 18.79
CA TRP A 61 -33.16 -11.52 19.52
C TRP A 61 -32.46 -10.53 18.59
N ARG A 62 -32.34 -9.28 19.05
CA ARG A 62 -31.54 -8.24 18.38
C ARG A 62 -30.19 -8.10 19.05
N PHE A 63 -29.11 -8.05 18.26
CA PHE A 63 -27.75 -7.89 18.81
C PHE A 63 -27.64 -6.64 19.68
N SER A 64 -28.20 -5.50 19.26
CA SER A 64 -28.20 -4.24 20.02
C SER A 64 -29.04 -4.26 21.31
N ARG A 65 -29.87 -5.29 21.53
CA ARG A 65 -30.73 -5.45 22.72
C ARG A 65 -30.28 -6.59 23.67
N ALA A 66 -29.43 -7.50 23.21
CA ALA A 66 -28.87 -8.55 24.05
C ALA A 66 -27.96 -7.97 25.16
N SER A 67 -27.73 -8.73 26.24
CA SER A 67 -26.75 -8.36 27.27
C SER A 67 -25.32 -8.27 26.69
N LEU A 68 -24.40 -7.61 27.39
CA LEU A 68 -23.00 -7.52 26.97
C LEU A 68 -22.37 -8.91 26.80
N GLU A 69 -22.58 -9.79 27.78
CA GLU A 69 -22.16 -11.19 27.76
C GLU A 69 -22.71 -11.93 26.53
N ALA A 70 -24.02 -11.86 26.27
CA ALA A 70 -24.63 -12.51 25.11
C ALA A 70 -24.10 -11.97 23.77
N ARG A 71 -23.75 -10.68 23.69
CA ARG A 71 -23.06 -10.11 22.51
C ARG A 71 -21.65 -10.66 22.35
N GLN A 72 -20.88 -10.75 23.44
CA GLN A 72 -19.53 -11.32 23.40
C GLN A 72 -19.56 -12.80 22.98
N ASP A 73 -20.47 -13.59 23.56
CA ASP A 73 -20.71 -14.98 23.18
C ASP A 73 -21.05 -15.13 21.71
N PHE A 74 -21.97 -14.30 21.22
CA PHE A 74 -22.35 -14.29 19.82
C PHE A 74 -21.15 -13.96 18.91
N LEU A 75 -20.36 -12.93 19.23
CA LEU A 75 -19.17 -12.57 18.44
C LEU A 75 -18.08 -13.65 18.46
N ARG A 76 -17.84 -14.31 19.61
CA ARG A 76 -16.91 -15.45 19.71
C ARG A 76 -17.35 -16.62 18.83
N ARG A 77 -18.64 -16.98 18.88
CA ARG A 77 -19.22 -18.03 18.00
C ARG A 77 -19.18 -17.64 16.52
N LEU A 78 -19.30 -16.34 16.21
CA LEU A 78 -19.19 -15.82 14.85
C LEU A 78 -17.74 -15.88 14.32
N GLU A 79 -16.74 -15.62 15.17
CA GLU A 79 -15.31 -15.75 14.81
C GLU A 79 -14.90 -17.22 14.57
N GLY A 80 -15.42 -18.15 15.38
CA GLY A 80 -15.24 -19.60 15.20
C GLY A 80 -16.15 -20.24 14.15
N SER A 81 -16.95 -19.47 13.42
CA SER A 81 -17.94 -20.02 12.48
C SER A 81 -17.28 -20.58 11.21
N SER A 82 -17.66 -21.81 10.84
CA SER A 82 -17.28 -22.41 9.55
C SER A 82 -17.99 -21.77 8.34
N ILE A 83 -18.95 -20.86 8.56
CA ILE A 83 -19.67 -20.14 7.50
C ILE A 83 -18.77 -18.97 7.01
N PRO A 84 -18.22 -19.00 5.77
CA PRO A 84 -17.20 -18.02 5.38
C PRO A 84 -17.68 -16.55 5.44
N ARG A 85 -18.95 -16.32 5.07
CA ARG A 85 -19.58 -14.98 5.11
C ARG A 85 -19.73 -14.42 6.52
N ALA A 86 -19.75 -15.26 7.56
CA ALA A 86 -19.81 -14.81 8.95
C ALA A 86 -18.46 -14.23 9.39
N GLY A 87 -17.36 -14.90 9.04
CA GLY A 87 -16.00 -14.40 9.24
C GLY A 87 -15.73 -13.11 8.46
N ASP A 88 -16.11 -13.05 7.19
CA ASP A 88 -15.99 -11.84 6.36
C ASP A 88 -16.72 -10.64 6.97
N LEU A 89 -17.96 -10.85 7.44
CA LEU A 89 -18.78 -9.82 8.09
C LEU A 89 -18.14 -9.33 9.39
N LEU A 90 -17.68 -10.26 10.24
CA LEU A 90 -17.03 -9.93 11.50
C LEU A 90 -15.74 -9.15 11.27
N LEU A 91 -14.89 -9.61 10.36
CA LEU A 91 -13.63 -8.94 10.03
C LEU A 91 -13.86 -7.52 9.51
N PHE A 92 -14.83 -7.33 8.61
CA PHE A 92 -15.19 -6.01 8.09
C PHE A 92 -15.68 -5.05 9.18
N LEU A 93 -16.54 -5.51 10.09
CA LEU A 93 -17.00 -4.68 11.21
C LEU A 93 -15.91 -4.43 12.25
N LYS A 94 -15.01 -5.40 12.47
CA LYS A 94 -13.85 -5.29 13.36
C LYS A 94 -12.81 -4.29 12.83
N VAL A 95 -12.57 -4.23 11.52
CA VAL A 95 -11.76 -3.18 10.88
C VAL A 95 -12.27 -1.79 11.27
N LEU A 96 -13.57 -1.54 11.09
CA LEU A 96 -14.18 -0.24 11.40
C LEU A 96 -14.20 0.08 12.90
N ALA A 97 -14.51 -0.91 13.74
CA ALA A 97 -14.52 -0.75 15.19
C ALA A 97 -13.11 -0.55 15.76
N GLY A 98 -12.11 -1.30 15.28
CA GLY A 98 -10.71 -1.19 15.69
C GLY A 98 -10.09 0.14 15.30
N LEU A 99 -10.40 0.64 14.10
CA LEU A 99 -10.00 1.99 13.65
C LEU A 99 -10.50 3.08 14.59
N GLY A 100 -11.77 3.04 15.00
CA GLY A 100 -12.32 4.03 15.94
C GLY A 100 -11.84 3.82 17.38
N TYR A 101 -11.72 2.58 17.85
CA TYR A 101 -11.26 2.25 19.20
C TYR A 101 -9.80 2.64 19.43
N GLY A 102 -8.89 2.28 18.51
CA GLY A 102 -7.47 2.67 18.58
C GLY A 102 -7.21 4.16 18.30
N ASN A 103 -8.22 4.92 17.87
CA ASN A 103 -8.17 6.37 17.68
C ASN A 103 -8.60 7.14 18.94
N ASP A 104 -9.38 6.53 19.85
CA ASP A 104 -9.89 7.19 21.06
C ASP A 104 -8.74 7.57 22.03
N ALA A 105 -8.78 8.80 22.53
CA ALA A 105 -7.75 9.35 23.40
C ALA A 105 -7.56 8.56 24.71
N ARG A 106 -8.62 7.95 25.26
CA ARG A 106 -8.54 7.13 26.49
C ARG A 106 -7.83 5.82 26.22
N VAL A 107 -8.10 5.18 25.08
CA VAL A 107 -7.42 3.93 24.67
C VAL A 107 -5.95 4.22 24.42
N ARG A 108 -5.64 5.31 23.70
CA ARG A 108 -4.26 5.77 23.48
C ARG A 108 -3.53 6.03 24.81
N ALA A 109 -4.15 6.76 25.73
CA ALA A 109 -3.58 7.03 27.05
C ALA A 109 -3.36 5.75 27.88
N ALA A 110 -4.30 4.80 27.84
CA ALA A 110 -4.19 3.54 28.56
C ALA A 110 -3.07 2.61 28.02
N VAL A 111 -2.75 2.71 26.72
CA VAL A 111 -1.61 2.02 26.07
C VAL A 111 -0.29 2.76 26.28
N GLY A 112 -0.31 4.04 26.67
CA GLY A 112 0.86 4.92 26.56
C GLY A 112 1.21 5.28 25.10
N TYR A 113 0.25 5.17 24.17
CA TYR A 113 0.47 5.39 22.75
C TYR A 113 0.47 6.88 22.37
N GLU A 114 1.63 7.37 21.93
CA GLU A 114 1.80 8.69 21.35
C GLU A 114 2.55 8.63 20.02
N MET A 115 2.02 9.31 18.99
CA MET A 115 2.68 9.41 17.68
C MET A 115 3.53 10.69 17.65
N ARG A 116 4.79 10.60 18.08
CA ARG A 116 5.74 11.72 18.05
C ARG A 116 6.55 11.72 16.76
N CYS A 117 6.18 12.56 15.80
CA CYS A 117 7.04 12.92 14.66
C CYS A 117 7.74 14.25 14.91
N GLU A 118 8.43 14.36 16.05
CA GLU A 118 9.16 15.55 16.45
C GLU A 118 10.62 15.43 16.02
N VAL A 119 11.19 16.53 15.55
CA VAL A 119 12.62 16.63 15.24
C VAL A 119 13.34 16.82 16.57
N ALA A 120 14.06 15.80 17.03
CA ALA A 120 15.04 16.01 18.09
C ALA A 120 16.19 16.87 17.54
N ASP A 121 16.80 17.73 18.38
CA ASP A 121 17.72 18.81 17.99
C ASP A 121 19.04 18.39 17.30
N ALA A 122 19.22 17.11 16.92
CA ALA A 122 20.41 16.58 16.28
C ALA A 122 20.12 15.66 15.08
N SER A 123 20.91 15.81 14.02
CA SER A 123 20.76 15.24 12.65
C SER A 123 19.86 16.10 11.74
N PRO A 124 20.26 16.35 10.48
CA PRO A 124 19.80 17.53 9.73
C PRO A 124 18.29 17.57 9.54
N GLY A 125 17.71 18.73 9.83
CA GLY A 125 16.32 19.01 9.49
C GLY A 125 16.08 18.84 7.99
N PRO A 126 14.83 18.58 7.57
CA PRO A 126 14.51 18.44 6.16
C PRO A 126 15.01 19.66 5.38
N GLU A 127 15.57 19.41 4.18
CA GLU A 127 16.06 20.46 3.29
C GLU A 127 14.99 21.55 3.07
N GLN A 128 15.44 22.74 2.66
CA GLN A 128 14.54 23.88 2.48
C GLN A 128 13.31 23.48 1.65
N PRO A 129 12.10 23.92 2.05
CA PRO A 129 10.87 23.46 1.42
C PRO A 129 10.98 23.68 -0.09
N HIS A 130 10.91 22.58 -0.84
CA HIS A 130 11.03 22.60 -2.30
C HIS A 130 10.14 23.69 -2.88
N SER A 131 10.62 24.38 -3.91
CA SER A 131 9.79 25.31 -4.67
C SER A 131 8.47 24.62 -5.02
N GLY A 132 7.38 25.16 -4.47
CA GLY A 132 6.10 24.46 -4.45
C GLY A 132 5.63 24.13 -5.87
N LEU A 133 4.69 23.18 -5.99
CA LEU A 133 4.22 22.61 -7.27
C LEU A 133 3.43 23.58 -8.19
N GLY A 134 3.65 24.89 -8.07
CA GLY A 134 2.99 25.95 -8.83
C GLY A 134 1.51 26.11 -8.48
N ASP A 135 0.75 26.70 -9.41
CA ASP A 135 -0.71 26.70 -9.28
C ASP A 135 -1.27 25.31 -9.60
N LEU A 136 -1.77 24.64 -8.57
CA LEU A 136 -2.35 23.30 -8.67
C LEU A 136 -3.78 23.30 -9.23
N ARG A 137 -4.40 24.47 -9.43
CA ARG A 137 -5.79 24.57 -9.88
C ARG A 137 -5.87 24.47 -11.41
N PRO A 138 -6.83 23.70 -11.96
CA PRO A 138 -7.07 23.69 -13.39
C PRO A 138 -7.71 25.03 -13.85
N PRO A 139 -7.34 25.55 -15.03
CA PRO A 139 -7.97 26.74 -15.60
C PRO A 139 -9.46 26.53 -15.95
N ALA A 140 -10.21 27.62 -16.11
CA ALA A 140 -11.65 27.56 -16.36
C ALA A 140 -12.00 26.92 -17.72
N GLY A 141 -11.33 27.36 -18.79
CA GLY A 141 -11.64 26.98 -20.18
C GLY A 141 -11.06 25.65 -20.70
N GLY A 142 -10.49 24.82 -19.83
CA GLY A 142 -9.67 23.68 -20.25
C GLY A 142 -8.20 24.07 -20.48
N GLU A 143 -7.38 23.11 -20.90
CA GLU A 143 -5.93 23.28 -21.06
C GLU A 143 -5.41 22.45 -22.25
N GLU A 144 -4.28 22.85 -22.82
CA GLU A 144 -3.53 22.07 -23.82
C GLU A 144 -2.11 21.77 -23.34
N CYS A 145 -1.50 20.72 -23.90
CA CYS A 145 -0.12 20.30 -23.66
C CYS A 145 0.37 19.42 -24.81
N ASP A 146 1.67 19.11 -24.87
CA ASP A 146 2.20 18.04 -25.71
C ASP A 146 1.83 16.67 -25.15
N VAL A 147 2.05 16.47 -23.85
CA VAL A 147 1.84 15.19 -23.16
C VAL A 147 1.02 15.36 -21.88
N ALA A 148 -0.12 14.68 -21.84
CA ALA A 148 -0.96 14.58 -20.65
C ALA A 148 -0.61 13.31 -19.86
N ILE A 149 -0.33 13.44 -18.56
CA ILE A 149 0.01 12.33 -17.66
C ILE A 149 -1.12 12.15 -16.65
N VAL A 150 -1.74 10.97 -16.62
CA VAL A 150 -2.84 10.65 -15.69
C VAL A 150 -2.32 9.91 -14.46
N GLY A 151 -2.29 10.60 -13.32
CA GLY A 151 -1.83 10.09 -12.02
C GLY A 151 -0.42 10.57 -11.69
N SER A 152 -0.27 11.19 -10.53
CA SER A 152 0.98 11.82 -10.07
C SER A 152 1.89 10.92 -9.24
N GLY A 153 1.54 9.63 -9.11
CA GLY A 153 2.37 8.64 -8.39
C GLY A 153 3.65 8.26 -9.13
N ALA A 154 4.45 7.34 -8.54
CA ALA A 154 5.81 6.97 -8.97
C ALA A 154 6.08 7.06 -10.48
N GLY A 155 5.46 6.19 -11.29
CA GLY A 155 5.69 6.19 -12.73
C GLY A 155 5.19 7.43 -13.48
N GLY A 156 4.28 8.21 -12.92
CA GLY A 156 3.80 9.46 -13.51
C GLY A 156 4.75 10.63 -13.26
N ALA A 157 5.22 10.79 -12.01
CA ALA A 157 6.16 11.85 -11.64
C ALA A 157 7.52 11.70 -12.33
N VAL A 158 8.08 10.49 -12.36
CA VAL A 158 9.34 10.20 -13.08
C VAL A 158 9.18 10.50 -14.59
N THR A 159 8.06 10.07 -15.20
CA THR A 159 7.77 10.38 -16.60
C THR A 159 7.61 11.89 -16.84
N ALA A 160 7.03 12.62 -15.89
CA ALA A 160 6.84 14.06 -15.99
C ALA A 160 8.18 14.80 -16.00
N ALA A 161 9.10 14.44 -15.11
CA ALA A 161 10.44 15.02 -15.04
C ALA A 161 11.19 14.81 -16.36
N VAL A 162 11.34 13.56 -16.81
CA VAL A 162 12.09 13.22 -18.02
C VAL A 162 11.52 13.89 -19.28
N LEU A 163 10.19 13.98 -19.42
CA LEU A 163 9.58 14.61 -20.60
C LEU A 163 9.64 16.14 -20.56
N ALA A 164 9.55 16.76 -19.38
CA ALA A 164 9.68 18.21 -19.24
C ALA A 164 11.14 18.67 -19.43
N GLU A 165 12.10 17.91 -18.92
CA GLU A 165 13.55 18.13 -19.16
C GLU A 165 13.92 17.97 -20.64
N ALA A 166 13.18 17.16 -21.39
CA ALA A 166 13.26 17.06 -22.85
C ALA A 166 12.54 18.21 -23.61
N GLY A 167 12.06 19.24 -22.90
CA GLY A 167 11.45 20.45 -23.47
C GLY A 167 9.99 20.30 -23.94
N LEU A 168 9.28 19.25 -23.51
CA LEU A 168 7.87 19.05 -23.88
C LEU A 168 6.93 19.77 -22.90
N GLU A 169 5.81 20.30 -23.41
CA GLU A 169 4.75 20.79 -22.53
C GLU A 169 4.04 19.62 -21.83
N VAL A 170 4.30 19.43 -20.54
CA VAL A 170 3.72 18.34 -19.73
C VAL A 170 2.65 18.86 -18.77
N VAL A 171 1.48 18.22 -18.76
CA VAL A 171 0.45 18.42 -17.73
C VAL A 171 0.18 17.11 -16.98
N VAL A 172 0.34 17.12 -15.65
CA VAL A 172 0.08 15.98 -14.77
C VAL A 172 -1.26 16.18 -14.06
N LEU A 173 -2.19 15.23 -14.23
CA LEU A 173 -3.50 15.24 -13.58
C LEU A 173 -3.52 14.29 -12.38
N GLU A 174 -4.00 14.76 -11.24
CA GLU A 174 -4.20 13.96 -10.03
C GLU A 174 -5.61 14.12 -9.46
N ALA A 175 -6.27 13.01 -9.14
CA ALA A 175 -7.63 12.99 -8.61
C ALA A 175 -7.70 13.31 -7.10
N GLY A 176 -6.55 13.30 -6.41
CA GLY A 176 -6.39 13.60 -4.99
C GLY A 176 -6.02 15.04 -4.64
N LEU A 177 -5.92 15.30 -3.34
CA LEU A 177 -5.43 16.56 -2.76
C LEU A 177 -3.89 16.62 -2.81
N TYR A 178 -3.33 17.82 -2.86
CA TYR A 178 -1.95 18.06 -2.45
C TYR A 178 -1.93 18.29 -0.93
N MET A 179 -0.99 17.66 -0.26
CA MET A 179 -0.68 17.84 1.15
C MET A 179 0.84 17.82 1.31
N ASP A 180 1.30 18.53 2.32
CA ASP A 180 2.69 18.68 2.75
C ASP A 180 2.78 18.43 4.27
N ARG A 181 3.99 18.47 4.84
CA ARG A 181 4.18 18.32 6.29
C ARG A 181 3.31 19.21 7.20
N ARG A 182 2.79 20.33 6.69
CA ARG A 182 1.98 21.31 7.44
C ARG A 182 0.48 21.05 7.34
N SER A 183 0.04 20.20 6.41
CA SER A 183 -1.38 20.01 6.06
C SER A 183 -1.89 18.58 6.18
N TYR A 184 -1.03 17.60 6.52
CA TYR A 184 -1.47 16.25 6.88
C TYR A 184 -2.33 16.26 8.17
N PRO A 185 -3.53 15.64 8.19
CA PRO A 185 -4.40 15.61 9.37
C PRO A 185 -3.78 14.95 10.61
N ASP A 186 -4.11 15.46 11.81
CA ASP A 186 -3.69 14.85 13.09
C ASP A 186 -4.44 13.55 13.42
N GLU A 187 -5.69 13.44 12.98
CA GLU A 187 -6.56 12.30 13.26
C GLU A 187 -6.37 11.21 12.17
N PRO A 188 -5.92 9.99 12.52
CA PRO A 188 -5.79 8.86 11.59
C PRO A 188 -7.00 8.62 10.68
N LEU A 189 -8.23 8.77 11.18
CA LEU A 189 -9.45 8.64 10.39
C LEU A 189 -9.60 9.76 9.34
N ALA A 190 -9.19 10.99 9.65
CA ALA A 190 -9.18 12.09 8.70
C ALA A 190 -8.07 11.91 7.64
N ALA A 191 -6.90 11.40 8.03
CA ALA A 191 -5.83 11.04 7.09
C ALA A 191 -6.26 9.91 6.14
N LEU A 192 -6.97 8.88 6.64
CA LEU A 192 -7.60 7.84 5.81
C LEU A 192 -8.59 8.43 4.80
N ALA A 193 -9.51 9.30 5.24
CA ALA A 193 -10.47 9.96 4.37
C ALA A 193 -9.82 10.85 3.28
N ALA A 194 -8.74 11.55 3.61
CA ALA A 194 -8.08 12.49 2.72
C ALA A 194 -7.07 11.85 1.75
N LEU A 195 -6.26 10.89 2.23
CA LEU A 195 -5.11 10.34 1.50
C LEU A 195 -5.42 9.04 0.75
N TYR A 196 -6.49 8.31 1.10
CA TYR A 196 -6.76 6.99 0.54
C TYR A 196 -7.97 6.98 -0.39
N ARG A 197 -7.85 6.21 -1.48
CA ARG A 197 -8.99 5.89 -2.33
C ARG A 197 -10.07 5.16 -1.54
N ASP A 198 -11.31 5.60 -1.69
CA ASP A 198 -12.48 5.06 -1.00
C ASP A 198 -12.29 5.04 0.55
N GLY A 199 -11.51 5.98 1.09
CA GLY A 199 -11.18 6.09 2.52
C GLY A 199 -10.30 4.97 3.08
N GLY A 200 -9.68 4.17 2.22
CA GLY A 200 -8.93 2.97 2.60
C GLY A 200 -9.71 1.66 2.47
N LEU A 201 -11.03 1.71 2.24
CA LEU A 201 -11.89 0.53 2.07
C LEU A 201 -11.79 -0.13 0.68
N THR A 202 -10.66 0.05 -0.02
CA THR A 202 -10.41 -0.64 -1.30
C THR A 202 -10.02 -2.09 -1.01
N ILE A 203 -10.75 -3.05 -1.58
CA ILE A 203 -10.57 -4.50 -1.33
C ILE A 203 -10.45 -5.23 -2.69
N ALA A 204 -9.57 -6.24 -2.76
CA ALA A 204 -9.61 -7.24 -3.81
C ALA A 204 -10.58 -8.37 -3.41
N GLU A 205 -11.68 -8.52 -4.17
CA GLU A 205 -12.69 -9.56 -3.94
C GLU A 205 -12.09 -10.95 -4.19
N GLY A 206 -12.18 -11.83 -3.21
CA GLY A 206 -11.55 -13.15 -3.27
C GLY A 206 -11.96 -14.05 -2.11
N ARG A 207 -11.27 -15.19 -2.01
CA ARG A 207 -11.23 -16.01 -0.79
C ARG A 207 -9.75 -16.32 -0.52
N PRO A 208 -9.11 -15.66 0.45
CA PRO A 208 -9.66 -14.60 1.32
C PRO A 208 -9.87 -13.29 0.54
N ALA A 209 -10.66 -12.36 1.11
CA ALA A 209 -10.70 -10.99 0.63
C ALA A 209 -9.47 -10.23 1.13
N ILE A 210 -8.87 -9.38 0.28
CA ILE A 210 -7.55 -8.78 0.57
C ILE A 210 -7.65 -7.24 0.58
N PRO A 211 -7.58 -6.57 1.75
CA PRO A 211 -7.49 -5.12 1.86
C PRO A 211 -6.32 -4.59 1.04
N THR A 212 -6.62 -3.57 0.24
CA THR A 212 -5.82 -3.14 -0.89
C THR A 212 -5.69 -1.61 -0.85
N PRO A 213 -4.93 -1.05 0.11
CA PRO A 213 -4.79 0.40 0.24
C PRO A 213 -4.17 1.02 -1.02
N VAL A 214 -4.70 2.17 -1.43
CA VAL A 214 -4.30 2.93 -2.63
C VAL A 214 -4.33 4.41 -2.28
N GLY A 215 -3.24 5.13 -2.53
CA GLY A 215 -3.19 6.57 -2.30
C GLY A 215 -3.96 7.36 -3.36
N ARG A 216 -4.70 8.37 -2.92
CA ARG A 216 -5.41 9.36 -3.75
C ARG A 216 -5.00 10.77 -3.28
N ALA A 217 -3.74 11.10 -3.51
CA ALA A 217 -3.12 12.38 -3.17
C ALA A 217 -2.07 12.71 -4.25
N VAL A 218 -1.56 13.95 -4.28
CA VAL A 218 -0.43 14.32 -5.13
C VAL A 218 0.82 13.55 -4.70
N GLY A 219 1.39 12.78 -5.62
CA GLY A 219 2.38 11.73 -5.36
C GLY A 219 1.81 10.30 -5.19
N GLY A 220 0.48 10.14 -5.25
CA GLY A 220 -0.24 8.87 -5.20
C GLY A 220 0.11 7.99 -3.99
N THR A 221 0.19 6.66 -4.18
CA THR A 221 0.52 5.71 -3.10
C THR A 221 1.91 5.93 -2.47
N THR A 222 2.81 6.72 -3.07
CA THR A 222 4.10 7.06 -2.42
C THR A 222 3.94 8.00 -1.23
N VAL A 223 2.80 8.69 -1.11
CA VAL A 223 2.44 9.49 0.07
C VAL A 223 2.23 8.60 1.30
N ILE A 224 1.60 7.45 1.13
CA ILE A 224 1.12 6.56 2.22
C ILE A 224 1.92 5.26 2.39
N ASN A 225 2.89 4.96 1.51
CA ASN A 225 3.73 3.77 1.64
C ASN A 225 4.75 3.92 2.78
N SER A 226 5.37 2.82 3.18
CA SER A 226 6.38 2.80 4.25
C SER A 226 7.76 3.34 3.83
N GLY A 227 8.00 3.56 2.54
CA GLY A 227 9.27 4.09 2.01
C GLY A 227 10.35 3.05 1.68
N THR A 228 10.05 1.76 1.79
CA THR A 228 11.01 0.68 1.52
C THR A 228 11.25 0.48 0.02
N CYS A 229 12.52 0.34 -0.34
CA CYS A 229 13.03 0.22 -1.71
C CYS A 229 13.71 -1.15 -1.90
N PHE A 230 13.41 -1.80 -3.00
CA PHE A 230 14.08 -3.03 -3.44
C PHE A 230 14.34 -2.93 -4.94
N ARG A 231 15.53 -3.32 -5.37
CA ARG A 231 15.76 -3.71 -6.77
C ARG A 231 14.98 -4.98 -7.07
N ALA A 232 14.68 -5.24 -8.35
CA ALA A 232 14.05 -6.51 -8.72
C ALA A 232 15.12 -7.61 -8.74
N PRO A 233 14.89 -8.80 -8.14
CA PRO A 233 15.85 -9.90 -8.18
C PRO A 233 16.17 -10.30 -9.62
N GLU A 234 17.44 -10.62 -9.89
CA GLU A 234 17.95 -10.90 -11.24
C GLU A 234 17.14 -11.97 -11.98
N HIS A 235 16.79 -13.07 -11.30
CA HIS A 235 15.98 -14.15 -11.87
C HIS A 235 14.60 -13.68 -12.39
N VAL A 236 14.04 -12.61 -11.80
CA VAL A 236 12.77 -12.01 -12.24
C VAL A 236 12.99 -11.18 -13.51
N LEU A 237 14.06 -10.41 -13.57
CA LEU A 237 14.42 -9.60 -14.74
C LEU A 237 14.77 -10.50 -15.93
N ALA A 238 15.55 -11.57 -15.70
CA ALA A 238 15.84 -12.61 -16.68
C ALA A 238 14.55 -13.30 -17.18
N GLY A 239 13.62 -13.62 -16.28
CA GLY A 239 12.29 -14.13 -16.64
C GLY A 239 11.44 -13.15 -17.46
N TRP A 240 11.59 -11.83 -17.24
CA TRP A 240 10.92 -10.81 -18.07
C TRP A 240 11.54 -10.71 -19.47
N ALA A 241 12.86 -10.80 -19.59
CA ALA A 241 13.53 -10.85 -20.89
C ALA A 241 13.12 -12.10 -21.67
N THR A 242 13.36 -13.28 -21.10
CA THR A 242 13.22 -14.58 -21.78
C THR A 242 11.75 -15.01 -21.98
N GLU A 243 10.93 -15.03 -20.93
CA GLU A 243 9.55 -15.56 -21.01
C GLU A 243 8.53 -14.54 -21.52
N ARG A 244 8.84 -13.24 -21.44
CA ARG A 244 7.89 -12.14 -21.70
C ARG A 244 8.30 -11.26 -22.88
N GLY A 245 9.52 -11.41 -23.40
CA GLY A 245 10.04 -10.64 -24.53
C GLY A 245 10.22 -9.17 -24.19
N ILE A 246 10.69 -8.88 -22.97
CA ILE A 246 11.08 -7.54 -22.51
C ILE A 246 12.61 -7.52 -22.50
N GLU A 247 13.22 -7.48 -23.70
CA GLU A 247 14.66 -7.71 -23.91
C GLU A 247 15.56 -6.77 -23.09
N TRP A 248 15.11 -5.53 -22.83
CA TRP A 248 15.80 -4.55 -21.98
C TRP A 248 15.62 -4.75 -20.47
N ALA A 249 14.86 -5.76 -20.01
CA ALA A 249 14.54 -5.89 -18.58
C ALA A 249 15.76 -6.13 -17.68
N THR A 250 16.86 -6.65 -18.24
CA THR A 250 18.14 -6.87 -17.54
C THR A 250 19.11 -5.68 -17.67
N ASP A 251 18.75 -4.66 -18.44
CA ASP A 251 19.53 -3.44 -18.66
C ASP A 251 18.80 -2.25 -18.00
N LEU A 252 18.85 -2.24 -16.67
CA LEU A 252 18.15 -1.27 -15.80
C LEU A 252 19.04 -0.72 -14.67
N GLU A 253 20.34 -1.04 -14.67
CA GLU A 253 21.25 -0.68 -13.58
C GLU A 253 21.34 0.84 -13.41
N ARG A 254 21.54 1.56 -14.52
CA ARG A 254 21.57 3.02 -14.56
C ARG A 254 20.25 3.65 -14.06
N GLU A 255 19.11 3.07 -14.41
CA GLU A 255 17.79 3.51 -13.95
C GLU A 255 17.59 3.24 -12.45
N TYR A 256 18.16 2.17 -11.91
CA TYR A 256 18.17 1.90 -10.47
C TYR A 256 19.07 2.89 -9.74
N GLU A 257 20.32 3.07 -10.15
CA GLU A 257 21.26 4.05 -9.57
C GLU A 257 20.66 5.46 -9.54
N ALA A 258 20.16 5.95 -10.68
CA ALA A 258 19.58 7.29 -10.79
C ALA A 258 18.30 7.46 -9.96
N ALA A 259 17.54 6.39 -9.72
CA ALA A 259 16.37 6.42 -8.85
C ALA A 259 16.76 6.33 -7.36
N GLU A 260 17.79 5.57 -7.02
CA GLU A 260 18.31 5.43 -5.65
C GLU A 260 18.98 6.72 -5.18
N GLU A 261 19.73 7.39 -6.07
CA GLU A 261 20.29 8.72 -5.84
C GLU A 261 19.17 9.76 -5.66
N MET A 262 18.28 9.93 -6.64
CA MET A 262 17.18 10.92 -6.60
C MET A 262 16.21 10.74 -5.42
N LEU A 263 16.14 9.54 -4.84
CA LEU A 263 15.27 9.22 -3.71
C LEU A 263 16.03 9.06 -2.39
N HIS A 264 17.33 9.35 -2.35
CA HIS A 264 18.21 9.21 -1.18
C HIS A 264 18.04 7.84 -0.50
N VAL A 265 18.07 6.76 -1.29
CA VAL A 265 17.89 5.39 -0.80
C VAL A 265 19.11 4.96 0.00
N ARG A 266 18.90 4.61 1.26
CA ARG A 266 19.94 4.14 2.19
C ARG A 266 19.44 2.94 3.00
N PRO A 267 20.32 2.03 3.45
CA PRO A 267 19.95 1.04 4.46
C PRO A 267 19.50 1.74 5.75
N VAL A 268 18.57 1.13 6.47
CA VAL A 268 18.19 1.57 7.81
C VAL A 268 19.36 1.37 8.75
N ASP A 269 19.71 2.43 9.45
CA ASP A 269 20.68 2.40 10.56
C ASP A 269 20.18 1.42 11.66
N PRO A 270 20.95 0.36 11.99
CA PRO A 270 20.59 -0.62 13.02
C PRO A 270 20.40 -0.03 14.42
N GLU A 271 20.99 1.12 14.74
CA GLU A 271 20.76 1.82 16.01
C GLU A 271 19.41 2.55 16.02
N ARG A 272 18.87 2.85 14.82
CA ARG A 272 17.64 3.60 14.58
C ARG A 272 16.48 2.75 14.05
N MET A 273 16.56 1.42 14.11
CA MET A 273 15.50 0.54 13.60
C MET A 273 14.28 0.39 14.52
N GLY A 274 14.43 0.72 15.81
CA GLY A 274 13.44 0.49 16.88
C GLY A 274 13.39 -0.97 17.37
N ARG A 275 12.80 -1.20 18.56
CA ARG A 275 12.79 -2.54 19.22
C ARG A 275 12.14 -3.62 18.35
N ASN A 276 11.14 -3.28 17.55
CA ASN A 276 10.50 -4.21 16.61
C ASN A 276 11.49 -4.78 15.56
N GLY A 277 12.43 -3.96 15.08
CA GLY A 277 13.49 -4.41 14.17
C GLY A 277 14.54 -5.26 14.88
N GLN A 278 14.94 -4.83 16.08
CA GLN A 278 15.90 -5.54 16.92
C GLN A 278 15.42 -6.95 17.28
N LEU A 279 14.16 -7.12 17.65
CA LEU A 279 13.58 -8.44 17.95
C LEU A 279 13.59 -9.38 16.74
N LEU A 280 13.33 -8.89 15.52
CA LEU A 280 13.44 -9.73 14.32
C LEU A 280 14.90 -10.11 14.04
N ARG A 281 15.85 -9.19 14.27
CA ARG A 281 17.29 -9.48 14.16
C ARG A 281 17.71 -10.53 15.18
N GLU A 282 17.39 -10.35 16.46
CA GLU A 282 17.71 -11.28 17.55
C GLU A 282 17.15 -12.69 17.28
N GLY A 283 15.91 -12.79 16.80
CA GLY A 283 15.33 -14.06 16.36
C GLY A 283 16.08 -14.69 15.19
N ALA A 284 16.53 -13.89 14.22
CA ALA A 284 17.25 -14.37 13.04
C ALA A 284 18.69 -14.81 13.36
N GLU A 285 19.39 -14.05 14.22
CA GLU A 285 20.71 -14.39 14.77
C GLU A 285 20.64 -15.69 15.58
N ALA A 286 19.62 -15.85 16.44
CA ALA A 286 19.41 -17.06 17.25
C ALA A 286 19.08 -18.32 16.42
N LEU A 287 18.54 -18.16 15.20
CA LEU A 287 18.28 -19.26 14.27
C LEU A 287 19.35 -19.42 13.18
N GLY A 288 20.34 -18.51 13.10
CA GLY A 288 21.43 -18.55 12.11
C GLY A 288 20.98 -18.37 10.66
N VAL A 289 19.93 -17.60 10.40
CA VAL A 289 19.33 -17.41 9.05
C VAL A 289 19.72 -16.07 8.41
N ARG A 290 19.75 -15.98 7.07
CA ARG A 290 20.13 -14.73 6.37
C ARG A 290 19.17 -13.57 6.67
N HIS A 291 19.72 -12.44 7.11
CA HIS A 291 18.98 -11.24 7.51
C HIS A 291 19.77 -9.95 7.22
N GLU A 292 19.06 -8.83 7.04
CA GLU A 292 19.67 -7.53 6.72
C GLU A 292 18.79 -6.32 7.09
N PRO A 293 19.37 -5.11 7.28
CA PRO A 293 18.59 -3.87 7.36
C PRO A 293 17.91 -3.54 6.02
N LEU A 294 16.68 -3.04 6.08
CA LEU A 294 15.94 -2.66 4.87
C LEU A 294 16.47 -1.37 4.24
N HIS A 295 16.46 -1.29 2.91
CA HIS A 295 16.75 -0.05 2.18
C HIS A 295 15.49 0.83 2.07
N ARG A 296 15.62 2.14 2.31
CA ARG A 296 14.50 3.10 2.33
C ARG A 296 14.84 4.44 1.71
N ASN A 297 13.85 5.07 1.06
CA ASN A 297 13.90 6.44 0.57
C ASN A 297 13.60 7.49 1.68
N ALA A 298 14.16 7.29 2.87
CA ALA A 298 13.80 8.04 4.07
C ALA A 298 14.99 8.28 5.02
N GLY A 299 16.12 8.77 4.49
CA GLY A 299 17.36 8.96 5.27
C GLY A 299 17.23 9.90 6.47
N ALA A 300 16.38 10.93 6.41
CA ALA A 300 16.13 11.88 7.50
C ALA A 300 14.99 11.45 8.46
N CYS A 301 14.72 10.14 8.59
CA CYS A 301 13.55 9.65 9.34
C CYS A 301 13.77 9.64 10.86
N PHE A 302 12.92 10.37 11.59
CA PHE A 302 12.84 10.34 13.07
C PHE A 302 11.91 9.23 13.60
N GLN A 303 11.82 8.09 12.92
CA GLN A 303 11.32 6.83 13.50
C GLN A 303 9.88 6.85 14.11
N CYS A 304 8.99 7.72 13.63
CA CYS A 304 7.67 7.91 14.27
C CYS A 304 6.55 6.97 13.78
N SER A 305 6.87 5.95 12.97
CA SER A 305 5.93 4.99 12.32
C SER A 305 4.68 5.56 11.61
N SER A 306 4.59 6.87 11.40
CA SER A 306 3.38 7.56 10.88
C SER A 306 3.17 7.45 9.36
N CYS A 307 4.01 6.69 8.64
CA CYS A 307 4.02 6.65 7.17
C CYS A 307 2.64 6.48 6.48
N PRO A 308 1.66 5.73 7.03
CA PRO A 308 0.31 5.62 6.47
C PRO A 308 -0.51 6.93 6.53
N VAL A 309 -0.29 7.78 7.54
CA VAL A 309 -1.06 9.03 7.73
C VAL A 309 -0.41 10.27 7.11
N GLY A 310 0.71 10.09 6.42
CA GLY A 310 1.51 11.17 5.83
C GLY A 310 2.75 11.50 6.66
N CYS A 311 3.84 11.88 6.00
CA CYS A 311 5.11 12.17 6.66
C CYS A 311 5.18 13.65 7.06
N ARG A 312 4.95 13.95 8.35
CA ARG A 312 5.00 15.32 8.93
C ARG A 312 6.40 15.95 9.02
N LEU A 313 7.38 15.30 8.42
CA LEU A 313 8.78 15.72 8.37
C LEU A 313 9.26 15.92 6.93
N ASP A 314 8.45 15.53 5.92
CA ASP A 314 8.85 15.35 4.51
C ASP A 314 10.12 14.47 4.30
N ALA A 315 10.58 13.78 5.36
CA ALA A 315 11.78 12.94 5.37
C ALA A 315 11.71 11.75 4.42
N LYS A 316 10.51 11.27 4.09
CA LYS A 316 10.27 10.20 3.11
C LYS A 316 10.08 10.82 1.73
N GLN A 317 10.97 10.49 0.81
CA GLN A 317 11.07 11.02 -0.56
C GLN A 317 9.94 10.54 -1.49
N ALA A 318 8.69 10.81 -1.08
CA ALA A 318 7.49 10.63 -1.88
C ALA A 318 7.52 11.55 -3.11
N MET A 319 6.78 11.22 -4.16
CA MET A 319 6.93 11.90 -5.45
C MET A 319 6.57 13.40 -5.44
N HIS A 320 5.80 13.88 -4.46
CA HIS A 320 5.51 15.32 -4.29
C HIS A 320 6.66 16.10 -3.63
N ILE A 321 7.62 15.40 -3.04
CA ILE A 321 8.87 15.90 -2.46
C ILE A 321 10.02 15.77 -3.49
N SER A 322 10.11 14.65 -4.20
CA SER A 322 11.21 14.34 -5.13
C SER A 322 10.93 14.71 -6.60
N TYR A 323 10.28 13.82 -7.37
CA TYR A 323 10.21 13.94 -8.83
C TYR A 323 9.24 15.02 -9.34
N LEU A 324 8.18 15.39 -8.62
CA LEU A 324 7.24 16.42 -9.07
C LEU A 324 7.85 17.83 -8.97
N PRO A 325 8.55 18.25 -7.89
CA PRO A 325 9.30 19.51 -7.90
C PRO A 325 10.33 19.59 -9.03
N ARG A 326 11.09 18.50 -9.27
CA ARG A 326 12.00 18.39 -10.42
C ARG A 326 11.30 18.61 -11.76
N ALA A 327 10.14 17.98 -11.98
CA ALA A 327 9.34 18.18 -13.19
C ALA A 327 8.82 19.62 -13.33
N VAL A 328 8.38 20.24 -12.24
CA VAL A 328 7.88 21.64 -12.23
C VAL A 328 9.00 22.63 -12.50
N ALA A 329 10.21 22.39 -11.98
CA ALA A 329 11.40 23.19 -12.30
C ALA A 329 11.75 23.15 -13.80
N ALA A 330 11.49 22.01 -14.46
CA ALA A 330 11.60 21.86 -15.92
C ALA A 330 10.35 22.33 -16.71
N GLY A 331 9.39 22.99 -16.07
CA GLY A 331 8.21 23.59 -16.72
C GLY A 331 6.95 22.72 -16.79
N ALA A 332 6.94 21.52 -16.18
CA ALA A 332 5.71 20.72 -16.07
C ALA A 332 4.66 21.39 -15.18
N ARG A 333 3.38 21.16 -15.48
CA ARG A 333 2.25 21.74 -14.75
C ARG A 333 1.45 20.64 -14.04
N VAL A 334 1.29 20.72 -12.73
CA VAL A 334 0.52 19.74 -11.94
C VAL A 334 -0.88 20.28 -11.66
N ARG A 335 -1.91 19.45 -11.80
CA ARG A 335 -3.31 19.78 -11.50
C ARG A 335 -3.88 18.80 -10.48
N ALA A 336 -4.13 19.29 -9.27
CA ALA A 336 -4.71 18.52 -8.17
C ALA A 336 -6.25 18.54 -8.23
N GLN A 337 -6.90 17.55 -7.60
CA GLN A 337 -8.35 17.36 -7.62
C GLN A 337 -8.97 17.30 -9.03
N VAL A 338 -8.24 16.79 -10.03
CA VAL A 338 -8.71 16.54 -11.39
C VAL A 338 -8.81 15.05 -11.65
N GLU A 339 -10.03 14.52 -11.60
CA GLU A 339 -10.30 13.11 -11.89
C GLU A 339 -10.54 12.90 -13.39
N ALA A 340 -9.61 12.21 -14.06
CA ALA A 340 -9.78 11.75 -15.43
C ALA A 340 -10.97 10.78 -15.55
N ARG A 341 -11.90 11.05 -16.46
CA ARG A 341 -13.12 10.26 -16.65
C ARG A 341 -13.13 9.46 -17.94
N ARG A 342 -12.61 10.03 -19.04
CA ARG A 342 -12.58 9.38 -20.36
C ARG A 342 -11.39 9.87 -21.17
N ILE A 343 -10.77 8.98 -21.93
CA ILE A 343 -9.77 9.30 -22.94
C ILE A 343 -10.50 9.57 -24.27
N ALA A 344 -10.21 10.70 -24.90
CA ALA A 344 -10.68 11.02 -26.25
C ALA A 344 -9.78 10.34 -27.28
N PHE A 345 -10.38 9.73 -28.31
CA PHE A 345 -9.68 9.03 -29.39
C PHE A 345 -10.15 9.52 -30.76
N GLU A 346 -9.20 9.84 -31.64
CA GLU A 346 -9.43 10.21 -33.04
C GLU A 346 -8.46 9.40 -33.91
N GLY A 347 -8.95 8.74 -34.97
CA GLY A 347 -8.11 7.90 -35.85
C GLY A 347 -7.33 6.79 -35.12
N GLY A 348 -7.82 6.31 -33.96
CA GLY A 348 -7.13 5.35 -33.10
C GLY A 348 -6.03 5.94 -32.20
N ARG A 349 -5.76 7.25 -32.28
CA ARG A 349 -4.81 7.98 -31.44
C ARG A 349 -5.53 8.64 -30.27
N ALA A 350 -4.95 8.62 -29.07
CA ALA A 350 -5.46 9.41 -27.95
C ALA A 350 -5.13 10.91 -28.14
N THR A 351 -6.15 11.78 -28.07
CA THR A 351 -6.02 13.23 -28.37
C THR A 351 -6.28 14.15 -27.18
N GLY A 352 -6.84 13.60 -26.10
CA GLY A 352 -7.15 14.36 -24.90
C GLY A 352 -7.87 13.53 -23.84
N ILE A 353 -8.30 14.22 -22.78
CA ILE A 353 -8.91 13.62 -21.59
C ILE A 353 -10.07 14.49 -21.11
N ASP A 354 -11.26 13.91 -21.04
CA ASP A 354 -12.40 14.49 -20.34
C ASP A 354 -12.27 14.18 -18.84
N CYS A 355 -12.35 15.22 -18.01
CA CYS A 355 -12.11 15.17 -16.58
C CYS A 355 -13.21 15.88 -15.79
N LEU A 356 -13.26 15.60 -14.48
CA LEU A 356 -13.96 16.45 -13.51
C LEU A 356 -12.94 17.09 -12.57
N ALA A 357 -13.01 18.41 -12.44
CA ALA A 357 -12.14 19.24 -11.60
C ALA A 357 -12.87 19.73 -10.35
N GLY A 358 -12.28 19.54 -9.18
CA GLY A 358 -12.85 19.90 -7.87
C GLY A 358 -13.43 18.69 -7.11
N ALA A 359 -13.68 18.89 -5.82
CA ALA A 359 -14.23 17.88 -4.90
C ALA A 359 -15.66 18.21 -4.46
N ASN A 360 -16.33 17.23 -3.83
CA ASN A 360 -17.50 17.42 -2.94
C ASN A 360 -18.50 18.51 -3.37
N GLY A 361 -19.22 18.28 -4.46
CA GLY A 361 -20.28 19.18 -4.94
C GLY A 361 -19.82 20.38 -5.77
N THR A 362 -18.52 20.72 -5.78
CA THR A 362 -17.95 21.78 -6.63
C THR A 362 -17.33 21.26 -7.92
N ALA A 363 -17.56 19.98 -8.25
CA ALA A 363 -16.93 19.32 -9.39
C ALA A 363 -17.48 19.86 -10.72
N ARG A 364 -16.60 20.47 -11.54
CA ARG A 364 -16.93 21.00 -12.88
C ARG A 364 -16.26 20.20 -14.00
N PRO A 365 -16.82 20.18 -15.23
CA PRO A 365 -16.11 19.65 -16.39
C PRO A 365 -14.77 20.36 -16.61
N PHE A 366 -13.76 19.58 -16.99
CA PHE A 366 -12.45 20.07 -17.43
C PHE A 366 -11.97 19.20 -18.59
N LYS A 367 -11.41 19.81 -19.64
CA LYS A 367 -10.85 19.11 -20.79
C LYS A 367 -9.37 19.44 -20.91
N LEU A 368 -8.56 18.41 -21.08
CA LEU A 368 -7.13 18.53 -21.39
C LEU A 368 -6.87 17.94 -22.77
N ARG A 369 -6.38 18.75 -23.72
CA ARG A 369 -5.91 18.28 -25.02
C ARG A 369 -4.43 17.90 -24.94
N ALA A 370 -4.05 16.80 -25.60
CA ALA A 370 -2.68 16.34 -25.70
C ALA A 370 -2.27 16.24 -27.17
N ARG A 371 -1.35 17.11 -27.60
CA ARG A 371 -0.94 17.20 -29.02
C ARG A 371 -0.20 15.93 -29.46
N ARG A 372 0.71 15.41 -28.63
CA ARG A 372 1.54 14.22 -28.93
C ARG A 372 0.97 12.94 -28.35
N GLY A 373 0.54 12.92 -27.08
CA GLY A 373 -0.11 11.74 -26.51
C GLY A 373 -0.45 11.76 -25.02
N VAL A 374 -1.02 10.65 -24.55
CA VAL A 374 -1.49 10.47 -23.16
C VAL A 374 -0.73 9.33 -22.49
N VAL A 375 -0.15 9.59 -21.32
CA VAL A 375 0.52 8.59 -20.46
C VAL A 375 -0.40 8.18 -19.30
N LEU A 376 -0.63 6.88 -19.14
CA LEU A 376 -1.51 6.36 -18.08
C LEU A 376 -0.72 5.84 -16.86
N ALA A 377 -0.56 6.71 -15.88
CA ALA A 377 0.21 6.47 -14.66
C ALA A 377 -0.62 6.07 -13.42
N GLY A 378 -1.96 6.00 -13.50
CA GLY A 378 -2.94 5.71 -12.43
C GLY A 378 -2.86 4.35 -11.70
N GLY A 379 -1.68 3.75 -11.59
CA GLY A 379 -1.43 2.51 -10.85
C GLY A 379 -1.99 1.25 -11.50
N ALA A 380 -1.90 0.12 -10.78
CA ALA A 380 -2.41 -1.17 -11.25
C ALA A 380 -3.95 -1.22 -11.40
N PHE A 381 -4.67 -0.26 -10.81
CA PHE A 381 -6.13 -0.22 -10.81
C PHE A 381 -6.70 0.91 -11.67
N GLY A 382 -6.26 2.16 -11.46
CA GLY A 382 -6.78 3.33 -12.17
C GLY A 382 -6.45 3.34 -13.66
N THR A 383 -5.29 2.81 -14.07
CA THR A 383 -4.94 2.67 -15.50
C THR A 383 -5.90 1.75 -16.26
N PRO A 384 -6.11 0.46 -15.86
CA PRO A 384 -7.09 -0.38 -16.54
C PRO A 384 -8.54 0.09 -16.34
N GLU A 385 -8.90 0.66 -15.19
CA GLU A 385 -10.22 1.27 -14.95
C GLU A 385 -10.54 2.36 -15.97
N LEU A 386 -9.64 3.33 -16.18
CA LEU A 386 -9.85 4.43 -17.13
C LEU A 386 -9.89 3.92 -18.58
N LEU A 387 -9.05 2.94 -18.95
CA LEU A 387 -9.09 2.32 -20.28
C LEU A 387 -10.43 1.63 -20.54
N LEU A 388 -10.91 0.82 -19.59
CA LEU A 388 -12.21 0.13 -19.68
C LEU A 388 -13.37 1.13 -19.77
N ARG A 389 -13.38 2.16 -18.89
CA ARG A 389 -14.40 3.23 -18.90
C ARG A 389 -14.37 4.07 -20.17
N SER A 390 -13.22 4.16 -20.85
CA SER A 390 -13.07 4.84 -22.14
C SER A 390 -13.48 3.97 -23.34
N GLY A 391 -13.88 2.71 -23.12
CA GLY A 391 -14.23 1.77 -24.17
C GLY A 391 -13.04 1.20 -24.94
N PHE A 392 -11.81 1.35 -24.44
CA PHE A 392 -10.61 0.87 -25.12
C PHE A 392 -10.59 -0.67 -25.18
N ARG A 393 -10.66 -1.21 -26.39
CA ARG A 393 -10.55 -2.66 -26.65
C ARG A 393 -9.11 -3.00 -26.96
N SER A 394 -8.41 -3.62 -26.01
CA SER A 394 -7.03 -4.06 -26.22
C SER A 394 -6.97 -5.22 -27.23
N PRO A 395 -6.20 -5.11 -28.33
CA PRO A 395 -6.08 -6.18 -29.32
C PRO A 395 -5.55 -7.51 -28.77
N SER A 396 -4.83 -7.49 -27.64
CA SER A 396 -4.33 -8.69 -26.97
C SER A 396 -5.35 -9.39 -26.08
N GLY A 397 -6.51 -8.77 -25.80
CA GLY A 397 -7.47 -9.28 -24.81
C GLY A 397 -6.99 -9.25 -23.36
N GLN A 398 -5.82 -8.68 -23.08
CA GLN A 398 -5.17 -8.72 -21.75
C GLN A 398 -5.56 -7.57 -20.81
N LEU A 399 -6.36 -6.58 -21.27
CA LEU A 399 -6.75 -5.45 -20.45
C LEU A 399 -7.44 -5.89 -19.15
N GLY A 400 -6.89 -5.44 -18.03
CA GLY A 400 -7.37 -5.79 -16.69
C GLY A 400 -7.04 -7.21 -16.23
N ARG A 401 -6.39 -8.06 -17.03
CA ARG A 401 -5.98 -9.43 -16.62
C ARG A 401 -4.59 -9.42 -16.00
N ASN A 402 -4.23 -10.52 -15.32
CA ASN A 402 -2.89 -10.75 -14.75
C ASN A 402 -2.50 -9.76 -13.64
N LEU A 403 -3.46 -9.33 -12.82
CA LEU A 403 -3.13 -8.56 -11.61
C LEU A 403 -2.31 -9.44 -10.65
N ARG A 404 -1.17 -8.93 -10.20
CA ARG A 404 -0.36 -9.45 -9.10
C ARG A 404 -0.40 -8.44 -7.97
N ILE A 405 -0.42 -8.89 -6.72
CA ILE A 405 -0.58 -7.99 -5.56
C ILE A 405 0.38 -8.27 -4.40
N HIS A 406 1.18 -9.34 -4.42
CA HIS A 406 2.00 -9.79 -3.28
C HIS A 406 1.15 -9.88 -1.99
N PRO A 407 0.32 -10.94 -1.85
CA PRO A 407 -0.42 -11.19 -0.61
C PRO A 407 0.55 -11.29 0.56
N ALA A 408 0.23 -10.62 1.65
CA ALA A 408 1.05 -10.58 2.85
C ALA A 408 0.20 -10.81 4.11
N CYS A 409 0.84 -11.30 5.18
CA CYS A 409 0.20 -11.55 6.47
C CYS A 409 0.98 -10.85 7.59
N TRP A 410 0.30 -10.39 8.64
CA TRP A 410 0.93 -9.75 9.80
C TRP A 410 1.04 -10.76 10.95
N ILE A 411 2.23 -11.08 11.42
CA ILE A 411 2.44 -12.01 12.53
C ILE A 411 2.82 -11.20 13.74
N GLY A 412 1.86 -11.01 14.64
CA GLY A 412 2.07 -10.34 15.91
C GLY A 412 2.67 -11.28 16.94
N ALA A 413 3.40 -10.75 17.91
CA ALA A 413 3.82 -11.50 19.08
C ALA A 413 3.79 -10.62 20.33
N ARG A 414 3.43 -11.22 21.46
CA ARG A 414 3.39 -10.56 22.77
C ARG A 414 4.58 -10.96 23.61
N PHE A 415 5.28 -9.97 24.14
CA PHE A 415 6.46 -10.13 24.99
C PHE A 415 6.11 -9.86 26.46
N THR A 416 6.99 -10.28 27.36
CA THR A 416 6.89 -9.92 28.78
C THR A 416 7.36 -8.48 29.00
N GLU A 417 8.40 -8.06 28.28
CA GLU A 417 9.01 -6.74 28.34
C GLU A 417 8.22 -5.70 27.51
N GLU A 418 8.53 -4.42 27.72
CA GLU A 418 8.03 -3.32 26.90
C GLU A 418 8.73 -3.34 25.53
N VAL A 419 7.96 -3.23 24.45
CA VAL A 419 8.43 -3.25 23.06
C VAL A 419 8.17 -1.93 22.35
N ARG A 420 7.00 -1.33 22.57
CA ARG A 420 6.51 -0.08 21.94
C ARG A 420 6.86 -0.02 20.46
N GLY A 421 6.47 -1.05 19.69
CA GLY A 421 6.92 -1.25 18.31
C GLY A 421 6.62 -0.09 17.33
N TRP A 422 5.81 0.89 17.72
CA TRP A 422 5.58 2.13 16.97
C TRP A 422 6.75 3.13 17.07
N GLU A 423 7.61 3.01 18.09
CA GLU A 423 8.80 3.83 18.32
C GLU A 423 9.97 3.17 17.58
N GLY A 424 10.10 3.54 16.31
CA GLY A 424 10.94 2.82 15.37
C GLY A 424 10.57 3.09 13.93
N VAL A 425 11.43 2.59 13.05
CA VAL A 425 11.20 2.68 11.61
C VAL A 425 10.16 1.63 11.22
N MET A 426 8.95 2.06 10.81
CA MET A 426 7.78 1.20 10.50
C MET A 426 8.06 -0.07 9.66
N GLN A 427 9.07 -0.05 8.81
CA GLN A 427 9.58 -1.22 8.08
C GLN A 427 11.10 -1.07 8.11
N SER A 428 11.81 -1.84 8.95
CA SER A 428 13.20 -1.55 9.31
C SER A 428 14.22 -2.65 9.03
N TYR A 429 13.81 -3.91 9.13
CA TYR A 429 14.69 -5.07 9.05
C TYR A 429 14.04 -6.20 8.24
N ALA A 430 14.82 -7.12 7.68
CA ALA A 430 14.32 -8.24 6.89
C ALA A 430 15.07 -9.54 7.14
N VAL A 431 14.39 -10.67 6.91
CA VAL A 431 14.97 -12.01 6.86
C VAL A 431 14.76 -12.56 5.46
N THR A 432 15.85 -12.68 4.71
CA THR A 432 15.90 -12.99 3.26
C THR A 432 16.18 -14.47 2.98
N GLU A 433 16.34 -15.29 4.02
CA GLU A 433 16.61 -16.74 3.94
C GLU A 433 15.72 -17.51 2.95
N TRP A 434 14.44 -17.16 2.87
CA TRP A 434 13.44 -17.91 2.10
C TRP A 434 13.00 -17.24 0.79
N GLU A 435 13.74 -16.24 0.29
CA GLU A 435 13.36 -15.53 -0.93
C GLU A 435 13.27 -16.46 -2.16
N GLU A 436 14.11 -17.49 -2.24
CA GLU A 436 14.05 -18.53 -3.29
C GLU A 436 12.76 -19.37 -3.24
N ARG A 437 12.18 -19.54 -2.04
CA ARG A 437 10.83 -20.11 -1.85
C ARG A 437 9.72 -19.09 -2.07
N GLY A 438 10.06 -17.86 -2.47
CA GLY A 438 9.14 -16.76 -2.68
C GLY A 438 8.58 -16.17 -1.39
N VAL A 439 9.28 -16.32 -0.26
CA VAL A 439 8.88 -15.78 1.05
C VAL A 439 9.96 -14.82 1.56
N LEU A 440 9.55 -13.59 1.86
CA LEU A 440 10.38 -12.60 2.54
C LEU A 440 9.69 -12.19 3.84
N LEU A 441 10.45 -12.11 4.93
CA LEU A 441 9.93 -11.56 6.19
C LEU A 441 10.48 -10.16 6.42
N GLU A 442 9.64 -9.25 6.90
CA GLU A 442 10.06 -7.88 7.27
C GLU A 442 9.61 -7.52 8.68
N ALA A 443 10.44 -6.85 9.46
CA ALA A 443 10.03 -6.23 10.71
C ALA A 443 9.13 -5.06 10.35
N THR A 444 7.86 -5.12 10.70
CA THR A 444 6.90 -4.08 10.35
C THR A 444 5.87 -3.84 11.44
N PHE A 445 5.61 -2.56 11.74
CA PHE A 445 4.71 -2.16 12.80
C PHE A 445 3.80 -1.01 12.37
N THR A 446 2.64 -0.87 13.01
CA THR A 446 1.60 0.10 12.66
C THR A 446 1.24 1.05 13.80
N PRO A 447 0.82 2.29 13.52
CA PRO A 447 0.11 3.13 14.48
C PRO A 447 -1.10 2.43 15.08
N LEU A 448 -1.41 2.66 16.37
CA LEU A 448 -2.45 1.94 17.13
C LEU A 448 -3.81 1.83 16.41
N ALA A 449 -4.29 2.91 15.77
CA ALA A 449 -5.54 2.89 15.03
C ALA A 449 -5.56 1.86 13.87
N PHE A 450 -4.43 1.66 13.19
CA PHE A 450 -4.26 0.65 12.13
C PHE A 450 -3.88 -0.72 12.69
N GLY A 451 -3.31 -0.75 13.90
CA GLY A 451 -2.84 -1.95 14.59
C GLY A 451 -3.94 -2.74 15.28
N ALA A 452 -4.86 -2.03 15.93
CA ALA A 452 -5.91 -2.65 16.75
C ALA A 452 -6.71 -3.68 15.95
N GLN A 453 -7.16 -3.34 14.73
CA GLN A 453 -7.99 -4.19 13.88
C GLN A 453 -7.42 -5.59 13.58
N TRP A 454 -6.10 -5.77 13.52
CA TRP A 454 -5.50 -7.07 13.19
C TRP A 454 -5.27 -7.96 14.42
N LEU A 455 -5.21 -7.43 15.65
CA LEU A 455 -5.05 -8.25 16.85
C LEU A 455 -6.21 -9.27 17.01
N PRO A 456 -5.95 -10.54 17.38
CA PRO A 456 -6.98 -11.60 17.41
C PRO A 456 -8.06 -11.40 18.48
N GLY A 457 -9.15 -12.17 18.39
CA GLY A 457 -10.26 -12.20 19.36
C GLY A 457 -11.34 -11.13 19.16
N THR A 458 -12.36 -11.14 20.03
CA THR A 458 -13.47 -10.17 20.04
C THR A 458 -13.83 -9.72 21.46
N GLY A 459 -14.51 -8.57 21.61
CA GLY A 459 -14.95 -8.07 22.91
C GLY A 459 -13.79 -7.79 23.87
N ILE A 460 -13.93 -8.21 25.14
CA ILE A 460 -12.92 -8.01 26.20
C ILE A 460 -11.55 -8.57 25.80
N GLU A 461 -11.48 -9.81 25.30
CA GLU A 461 -10.23 -10.47 24.89
C GLU A 461 -9.47 -9.67 23.82
N HIS A 462 -10.21 -9.00 22.93
CA HIS A 462 -9.63 -8.10 21.95
C HIS A 462 -9.12 -6.81 22.60
N SER A 463 -9.94 -6.19 23.46
CA SER A 463 -9.57 -4.98 24.19
C SER A 463 -8.32 -5.18 25.06
N GLU A 464 -8.19 -6.33 25.74
CA GLU A 464 -6.99 -6.68 26.53
C GLU A 464 -5.73 -6.73 25.66
N ARG A 465 -5.81 -7.31 24.45
CA ARG A 465 -4.69 -7.32 23.50
C ARG A 465 -4.36 -5.94 22.96
N VAL A 466 -5.36 -5.09 22.71
CA VAL A 466 -5.16 -3.69 22.30
C VAL A 466 -4.56 -2.86 23.44
N LEU A 467 -4.93 -3.12 24.70
CA LEU A 467 -4.34 -2.47 25.87
C LEU A 467 -2.89 -2.90 26.12
N ALA A 468 -2.52 -4.12 25.73
CA ALA A 468 -1.15 -4.64 25.79
C ALA A 468 -0.30 -4.32 24.54
N TYR A 469 -0.69 -3.33 23.72
CA TYR A 469 0.02 -3.00 22.47
C TYR A 469 1.46 -2.50 22.70
N ASP A 470 1.75 -1.97 23.90
CA ASP A 470 3.07 -1.65 24.41
C ASP A 470 4.04 -2.84 24.40
N ARG A 471 3.54 -4.09 24.40
CA ARG A 471 4.35 -5.33 24.42
C ARG A 471 4.24 -6.15 23.16
N ILE A 472 3.72 -5.55 22.08
CA ILE A 472 3.57 -6.21 20.79
C ILE A 472 4.76 -5.88 19.88
N ALA A 473 5.32 -6.92 19.26
CA ALA A 473 6.10 -6.82 18.03
C ALA A 473 5.28 -7.41 16.87
N SER A 474 5.63 -7.07 15.63
CA SER A 474 5.06 -7.70 14.44
C SER A 474 6.05 -7.85 13.28
N THR A 475 5.91 -8.98 12.60
CA THR A 475 6.66 -9.37 11.40
C THR A 475 5.69 -9.59 10.24
N GLY A 476 5.95 -8.97 9.10
CA GLY A 476 5.20 -9.18 7.87
C GLY A 476 5.73 -10.39 7.13
N VAL A 477 4.85 -11.28 6.68
CA VAL A 477 5.15 -12.41 5.78
C VAL A 477 4.74 -12.00 4.37
N HIS A 478 5.68 -11.97 3.42
CA HIS A 478 5.45 -11.46 2.06
C HIS A 478 5.64 -12.54 1.02
N LEU A 479 4.60 -12.78 0.21
CA LEU A 479 4.63 -13.78 -0.83
C LEU A 479 4.97 -13.18 -2.21
N SER A 480 5.86 -13.86 -2.95
CA SER A 480 6.01 -13.74 -4.40
C SER A 480 4.93 -14.60 -5.08
N ASP A 481 3.90 -13.94 -5.64
CA ASP A 481 2.64 -14.56 -6.02
C ASP A 481 2.62 -15.24 -7.41
N THR A 482 2.23 -16.52 -7.44
CA THR A 482 1.81 -17.21 -8.66
C THR A 482 0.33 -16.97 -8.97
N SER A 483 -0.44 -16.60 -7.95
CA SER A 483 -1.87 -16.24 -7.96
C SER A 483 -2.19 -15.00 -8.79
N ALA A 484 -3.30 -15.05 -9.52
CA ALA A 484 -3.70 -14.01 -10.46
C ALA A 484 -5.05 -13.39 -10.11
N GLY A 485 -5.13 -12.07 -10.24
CA GLY A 485 -6.37 -11.32 -10.18
C GLY A 485 -6.79 -10.69 -11.51
N ARG A 486 -7.91 -9.98 -11.44
CA ARG A 486 -8.45 -9.15 -12.52
C ARG A 486 -8.87 -7.78 -11.99
N VAL A 487 -8.67 -6.76 -12.81
CA VAL A 487 -9.31 -5.44 -12.69
C VAL A 487 -10.39 -5.35 -13.76
N GLY A 488 -11.59 -4.94 -13.34
CA GLY A 488 -12.74 -4.75 -14.20
C GLY A 488 -13.62 -3.61 -13.70
N LEU A 489 -14.82 -3.52 -14.28
CA LEU A 489 -15.88 -2.64 -13.81
C LEU A 489 -17.05 -3.50 -13.32
N ALA A 490 -17.74 -3.04 -12.30
CA ALA A 490 -19.05 -3.57 -11.90
C ALA A 490 -20.15 -3.04 -12.84
N GLY A 491 -21.39 -3.53 -12.67
CA GLY A 491 -22.53 -3.12 -13.52
C GLY A 491 -22.91 -1.65 -13.39
N ASP A 492 -22.53 -0.98 -12.30
CA ASP A 492 -22.66 0.46 -12.09
C ASP A 492 -21.49 1.29 -12.66
N GLY A 493 -20.56 0.64 -13.38
CA GLY A 493 -19.36 1.25 -13.95
C GLY A 493 -18.24 1.52 -12.93
N SER A 494 -18.40 1.14 -11.66
CA SER A 494 -17.38 1.37 -10.62
C SER A 494 -16.27 0.32 -10.65
N LEU A 495 -15.08 0.66 -10.15
CA LEU A 495 -13.93 -0.24 -10.08
C LEU A 495 -14.27 -1.54 -9.34
N ARG A 496 -14.00 -2.67 -9.99
CA ARG A 496 -14.03 -4.01 -9.41
C ARG A 496 -12.65 -4.65 -9.48
N ILE A 497 -12.14 -5.12 -8.34
CA ILE A 497 -10.88 -5.87 -8.25
C ILE A 497 -11.24 -7.27 -7.79
N THR A 498 -10.79 -8.30 -8.49
CA THR A 498 -10.88 -9.69 -8.03
C THR A 498 -9.49 -10.31 -7.92
N TYR A 499 -9.28 -11.20 -6.96
CA TYR A 499 -8.05 -11.94 -6.77
C TYR A 499 -8.34 -13.33 -6.20
N ARG A 500 -7.65 -14.35 -6.70
CA ARG A 500 -7.76 -15.72 -6.18
C ARG A 500 -6.38 -16.21 -5.78
N LEU A 501 -6.22 -16.51 -4.48
CA LEU A 501 -5.06 -17.23 -3.98
C LEU A 501 -5.13 -18.69 -4.46
N THR A 502 -4.02 -19.25 -4.92
CA THR A 502 -3.84 -20.68 -5.17
C THR A 502 -3.51 -21.41 -3.88
N ASP A 503 -3.77 -22.72 -3.83
CA ASP A 503 -3.48 -23.52 -2.64
C ASP A 503 -1.97 -23.65 -2.39
N ASP A 504 -1.15 -23.61 -3.46
CA ASP A 504 0.31 -23.52 -3.38
C ASP A 504 0.82 -22.18 -2.82
N ASP A 505 0.28 -21.05 -3.28
CA ASP A 505 0.58 -19.73 -2.70
C ASP A 505 0.13 -19.66 -1.22
N ALA A 506 -0.98 -20.32 -0.87
CA ALA A 506 -1.46 -20.42 0.51
C ALA A 506 -0.51 -21.27 1.37
N ALA A 507 -0.04 -22.43 0.89
CA ALA A 507 0.92 -23.27 1.59
C ALA A 507 2.25 -22.54 1.82
N ARG A 508 2.75 -21.79 0.82
CA ARG A 508 3.96 -20.96 0.96
C ARG A 508 3.78 -19.79 1.95
N LEU A 509 2.58 -19.20 2.02
CA LEU A 509 2.22 -18.26 3.09
C LEU A 509 2.24 -18.92 4.47
N VAL A 510 1.65 -20.11 4.62
CA VAL A 510 1.64 -20.86 5.89
C VAL A 510 3.06 -21.22 6.35
N PHE A 511 3.93 -21.65 5.43
CA PHE A 511 5.36 -21.83 5.70
C PHE A 511 5.98 -20.54 6.25
N GLY A 512 5.76 -19.39 5.59
CA GLY A 512 6.25 -18.09 6.07
C GLY A 512 5.70 -17.67 7.44
N ILE A 513 4.43 -18.01 7.74
CA ILE A 513 3.80 -17.80 9.05
C ILE A 513 4.52 -18.63 10.12
N ALA A 514 4.81 -19.91 9.85
CA ALA A 514 5.54 -20.78 10.75
C ALA A 514 6.97 -20.27 11.02
N ARG A 515 7.71 -19.89 9.97
CA ARG A 515 9.06 -19.29 10.11
C ARG A 515 9.04 -17.99 10.92
N ALA A 516 8.06 -17.10 10.69
CA ALA A 516 7.90 -15.87 11.47
C ALA A 516 7.59 -16.18 12.95
N ALA A 517 6.80 -17.21 13.24
CA ALA A 517 6.53 -17.65 14.61
C ALA A 517 7.79 -18.21 15.30
N GLU A 518 8.62 -18.99 14.60
CA GLU A 518 9.90 -19.50 15.12
C GLU A 518 10.85 -18.35 15.49
N LEU A 519 11.02 -17.37 14.60
CA LEU A 519 11.84 -16.17 14.84
C LEU A 519 11.37 -15.38 16.07
N LEU A 520 10.07 -15.12 16.17
CA LEU A 520 9.49 -14.38 17.30
C LEU A 520 9.64 -15.16 18.61
N TYR A 521 9.50 -16.49 18.60
CA TYR A 521 9.76 -17.32 19.78
C TYR A 521 11.25 -17.45 20.12
N ALA A 522 12.16 -17.38 19.13
CA ALA A 522 13.60 -17.32 19.36
C ALA A 522 14.01 -15.98 19.99
N ALA A 523 13.36 -14.88 19.61
CA ALA A 523 13.50 -13.56 20.21
C ALA A 523 12.84 -13.39 21.60
N GLY A 524 12.22 -14.44 22.16
CA GLY A 524 11.65 -14.40 23.51
C GLY A 524 10.14 -14.07 23.60
N ALA A 525 9.38 -14.19 22.51
CA ALA A 525 7.92 -14.04 22.57
C ALA A 525 7.26 -15.03 23.53
N ARG A 526 6.25 -14.58 24.27
CA ARG A 526 5.37 -15.42 25.11
C ARG A 526 4.26 -16.05 24.26
N GLU A 527 3.68 -15.27 23.36
CA GLU A 527 2.58 -15.67 22.47
C GLU A 527 2.83 -15.16 21.06
N VAL A 528 2.48 -15.96 20.05
CA VAL A 528 2.47 -15.54 18.65
C VAL A 528 1.04 -15.60 18.09
N TYR A 529 0.67 -14.59 17.30
CA TYR A 529 -0.64 -14.37 16.69
C TYR A 529 -0.54 -14.59 15.17
N PRO A 530 -0.87 -15.80 14.65
CA PRO A 530 -0.55 -16.20 13.28
C PRO A 530 -1.52 -15.69 12.21
N GLN A 531 -2.58 -14.97 12.61
CA GLN A 531 -3.63 -14.43 11.70
C GLN A 531 -4.34 -15.46 10.82
N ILE A 532 -4.52 -16.67 11.37
CA ILE A 532 -5.32 -17.73 10.78
C ILE A 532 -6.67 -17.77 11.51
N ALA A 533 -7.77 -17.80 10.76
CA ALA A 533 -9.11 -17.93 11.33
C ALA A 533 -9.23 -19.22 12.17
N GLY A 534 -9.74 -19.11 13.39
CA GLY A 534 -9.80 -20.21 14.36
C GLY A 534 -8.52 -20.47 15.16
N ILE A 535 -7.39 -19.83 14.83
CA ILE A 535 -6.11 -19.96 15.55
C ILE A 535 -5.69 -18.59 16.11
N PRO A 536 -6.21 -18.17 17.28
CA PRO A 536 -5.89 -16.85 17.85
C PRO A 536 -4.44 -16.75 18.32
N THR A 537 -3.88 -17.85 18.82
CA THR A 537 -2.49 -17.98 19.27
C THR A 537 -1.91 -19.30 18.80
N ILE A 538 -0.60 -19.36 18.52
CA ILE A 538 0.09 -20.61 18.23
C ILE A 538 1.21 -20.90 19.25
N PRO A 539 1.13 -21.99 20.03
CA PRO A 539 2.21 -22.39 20.93
C PRO A 539 3.45 -22.86 20.15
N LYS A 540 4.66 -22.60 20.68
CA LYS A 540 5.95 -23.01 20.07
C LYS A 540 5.99 -24.49 19.67
N ALA A 541 5.48 -25.38 20.53
CA ALA A 541 5.45 -26.83 20.28
C ALA A 541 4.46 -27.28 19.17
N ARG A 542 3.60 -26.39 18.67
CA ARG A 542 2.57 -26.66 17.65
C ARG A 542 2.84 -25.95 16.32
N ILE A 543 4.02 -25.33 16.15
CA ILE A 543 4.35 -24.63 14.89
C ILE A 543 4.42 -25.62 13.72
N GLY A 544 5.00 -26.81 13.93
CA GLY A 544 5.10 -27.85 12.90
C GLY A 544 3.75 -28.34 12.37
N ASP A 545 2.69 -28.28 13.18
CA ASP A 545 1.32 -28.63 12.75
C ASP A 545 0.82 -27.76 11.59
N LEU A 546 1.24 -26.48 11.52
CA LEU A 546 0.86 -25.60 10.41
C LEU A 546 1.37 -26.13 9.07
N GLU A 547 2.56 -26.75 9.05
CA GLU A 547 3.14 -27.28 7.82
C GLU A 547 2.70 -28.72 7.55
N ALA A 548 2.45 -29.50 8.61
CA ALA A 548 1.89 -30.86 8.49
C ALA A 548 0.41 -30.87 8.08
N SER A 549 -0.33 -29.80 8.32
CA SER A 549 -1.75 -29.66 7.95
C SER A 549 -2.09 -28.20 7.63
N PRO A 550 -1.62 -27.67 6.48
CA PRO A 550 -1.75 -26.25 6.15
C PRO A 550 -3.22 -25.84 6.02
N PRO A 551 -3.66 -24.78 6.73
CA PRO A 551 -5.01 -24.27 6.58
C PRO A 551 -5.23 -23.72 5.17
N GLY A 552 -6.36 -24.09 4.57
CA GLY A 552 -6.72 -23.66 3.22
C GLY A 552 -6.83 -22.13 3.10
N ALA A 553 -6.61 -21.62 1.88
CA ALA A 553 -6.52 -20.19 1.56
C ALA A 553 -7.56 -19.29 2.27
N SER A 554 -8.82 -19.73 2.36
CA SER A 554 -9.91 -18.97 2.98
C SER A 554 -9.77 -18.72 4.49
N ALA A 555 -8.89 -19.42 5.19
CA ALA A 555 -8.62 -19.20 6.61
C ALA A 555 -7.54 -18.13 6.85
N LEU A 556 -6.75 -17.76 5.84
CA LEU A 556 -5.68 -16.78 5.96
C LEU A 556 -6.24 -15.35 5.97
N ARG A 557 -5.82 -14.51 6.92
CA ARG A 557 -6.13 -13.08 6.92
C ARG A 557 -4.97 -12.33 6.26
N LEU A 558 -5.21 -11.77 5.06
CA LEU A 558 -4.16 -11.24 4.19
C LEU A 558 -4.40 -9.78 3.81
N GLU A 559 -3.33 -9.03 3.58
CA GLU A 559 -3.32 -7.67 3.05
C GLU A 559 -2.44 -7.55 1.80
N ARG A 560 -2.66 -6.48 1.01
CA ARG A 560 -1.79 -6.12 -0.12
C ARG A 560 -0.65 -5.21 0.30
N ARG A 561 0.58 -5.56 -0.06
CA ARG A 561 1.73 -4.66 0.06
C ARG A 561 2.11 -4.02 -1.29
N PRO A 562 2.36 -2.70 -1.36
CA PRO A 562 2.71 -2.05 -2.61
C PRO A 562 4.18 -2.27 -2.99
N ARG A 563 4.47 -3.33 -3.75
CA ARG A 563 5.71 -3.45 -4.54
C ARG A 563 5.43 -3.25 -6.03
N GLY A 564 6.34 -2.58 -6.72
CA GLY A 564 6.15 -2.15 -8.11
C GLY A 564 6.41 -3.26 -9.12
N ARG A 565 5.37 -3.99 -9.55
CA ARG A 565 5.45 -4.85 -10.75
C ARG A 565 4.33 -4.50 -11.74
N ARG A 566 4.70 -3.84 -12.85
CA ARG A 566 3.81 -3.62 -14.01
C ARG A 566 4.23 -4.53 -15.15
N ARG A 567 3.35 -5.46 -15.54
CA ARG A 567 3.54 -6.26 -16.76
C ARG A 567 3.26 -5.38 -18.00
N ARG A 568 4.22 -5.25 -18.91
CA ARG A 568 4.00 -4.68 -20.26
C ARG A 568 3.90 -5.83 -21.27
N HIS A 569 3.18 -5.62 -22.38
CA HIS A 569 2.91 -6.64 -23.39
C HIS A 569 3.65 -6.38 -24.70
N ARG A 570 4.19 -7.47 -25.25
CA ARG A 570 4.89 -7.60 -26.54
C ARG A 570 4.16 -6.90 -27.69
N ARG A 571 4.85 -6.01 -28.40
CA ARG A 571 4.52 -5.68 -29.79
C ARG A 571 5.37 -6.57 -30.71
N ARG A 572 4.75 -7.23 -31.69
CA ARG A 572 5.47 -7.66 -32.89
C ARG A 572 5.54 -6.45 -33.82
N SER A 573 6.73 -5.93 -34.07
CA SER A 573 6.94 -4.91 -35.10
C SER A 573 6.91 -5.57 -36.49
N PRO A 574 6.19 -5.01 -37.49
CA PRO A 574 6.41 -5.37 -38.88
C PRO A 574 7.82 -4.97 -39.31
N ARG A 575 8.50 -5.80 -40.09
CA ARG A 575 9.80 -5.45 -40.70
C ARG A 575 9.57 -4.32 -41.72
N LEU A 576 9.98 -3.10 -41.39
CA LEU A 576 10.11 -2.03 -42.38
C LEU A 576 11.33 -2.30 -43.27
N ARG A 577 11.10 -2.44 -44.58
CA ARG A 577 12.19 -2.43 -45.56
C ARG A 577 12.68 -1.00 -45.75
N GLY A 578 14.00 -0.80 -45.71
CA GLY A 578 14.63 0.48 -46.04
C GLY A 578 14.52 0.80 -47.55
N PRO A 579 14.64 2.07 -47.95
CA PRO A 579 14.44 2.51 -49.32
C PRO A 579 15.73 2.40 -50.16
N VAL A 580 15.59 2.04 -51.43
CA VAL A 580 16.59 2.29 -52.46
C VAL A 580 15.93 3.01 -53.63
N ARG A 581 16.36 4.25 -53.91
CA ARG A 581 16.09 4.97 -55.15
C ARG A 581 17.40 5.08 -55.93
N GLY A 582 17.43 4.56 -57.15
CA GLY A 582 18.56 4.69 -58.08
C GLY A 582 18.09 4.36 -59.50
N ARG A 583 18.18 5.31 -60.42
CA ARG A 583 17.69 5.19 -61.82
C ARG A 583 18.68 4.41 -62.69
N ARG A 584 18.19 3.60 -63.64
CA ARG A 584 18.42 3.74 -65.11
C ARG A 584 17.68 2.66 -65.93
N GLN A 585 17.68 2.83 -67.26
CA GLN A 585 16.81 2.21 -68.27
C GLN A 585 17.24 0.81 -68.78
N PRO A 586 16.37 0.10 -69.53
CA PRO A 586 16.58 -1.28 -70.04
C PRO A 586 17.31 -1.30 -71.40
N PRO A 587 17.74 -2.48 -71.89
CA PRO A 587 16.88 -3.40 -72.66
C PRO A 587 16.74 -4.79 -71.96
N ALA A 588 16.31 -5.94 -72.51
CA ALA A 588 16.07 -6.36 -73.90
C ALA A 588 14.90 -7.37 -74.08
N GLN A 589 15.09 -8.42 -74.90
CA GLN A 589 14.10 -9.33 -75.49
C GLN A 589 14.40 -10.82 -75.23
N LEU A 590 13.33 -11.64 -75.28
CA LEU A 590 13.18 -12.96 -75.94
C LEU A 590 12.31 -13.87 -75.06
N ASP A 591 11.34 -14.68 -75.52
CA ASP A 591 10.39 -14.76 -76.64
C ASP A 591 9.83 -16.21 -76.52
N ARG A 592 8.53 -16.44 -76.78
CA ARG A 592 7.86 -17.78 -76.91
C ARG A 592 7.80 -18.65 -75.62
N ARG A 593 6.80 -19.53 -75.41
CA ARG A 593 5.61 -19.91 -76.21
C ARG A 593 4.56 -20.62 -75.34
N GLN A 594 3.28 -20.53 -75.76
CA GLN A 594 2.18 -21.51 -75.66
C GLN A 594 1.72 -21.97 -74.24
N SER A 595 0.47 -21.78 -73.81
CA SER A 595 -0.83 -22.34 -74.30
C SER A 595 -1.05 -23.79 -73.80
N ASP A 596 -2.22 -24.27 -73.35
CA ASP A 596 -3.64 -23.80 -73.40
C ASP A 596 -4.46 -24.28 -72.17
N ASP A 597 -5.75 -23.88 -72.12
CA ASP A 597 -6.96 -24.50 -71.51
C ASP A 597 -7.22 -24.57 -69.98
N ASP A 598 -8.05 -23.62 -69.51
CA ASP A 598 -9.46 -23.79 -69.03
C ASP A 598 -9.87 -25.00 -68.15
N ASP A 599 -10.37 -24.79 -66.91
CA ASP A 599 -11.78 -24.55 -66.47
C ASP A 599 -12.63 -25.86 -66.43
N HIS A 600 -13.51 -26.19 -65.47
CA HIS A 600 -14.45 -25.47 -64.59
C HIS A 600 -14.71 -26.29 -63.27
N ARG A 601 -15.03 -25.69 -62.10
CA ARG A 601 -16.38 -25.50 -61.46
C ARG A 601 -17.29 -26.74 -61.36
N ASP A 602 -18.17 -26.95 -60.36
CA ASP A 602 -18.54 -26.30 -59.08
C ASP A 602 -19.41 -27.31 -58.26
N GLY A 603 -19.66 -27.10 -56.96
CA GLY A 603 -20.80 -27.77 -56.27
C GLY A 603 -20.74 -28.06 -54.75
N LEU A 604 -21.55 -27.33 -53.98
CA LEU A 604 -22.04 -27.67 -52.61
C LEU A 604 -23.47 -28.29 -52.74
N PRO A 605 -24.25 -28.69 -51.68
CA PRO A 605 -24.09 -28.56 -50.22
C PRO A 605 -24.53 -29.78 -49.35
N GLY A 606 -24.52 -29.67 -48.00
CA GLY A 606 -25.29 -30.56 -47.11
C GLY A 606 -24.87 -30.66 -45.62
N GLN A 607 -25.82 -30.56 -44.68
CA GLN A 607 -25.72 -30.87 -43.23
C GLN A 607 -26.87 -31.85 -42.85
N PRO A 608 -27.04 -32.35 -41.60
CA PRO A 608 -26.09 -32.77 -40.55
C PRO A 608 -26.24 -34.31 -40.28
N PRO A 609 -26.86 -34.89 -39.20
CA PRO A 609 -26.69 -34.71 -37.75
C PRO A 609 -26.50 -36.01 -36.88
N ALA A 610 -26.08 -35.79 -35.62
CA ALA A 610 -26.57 -36.43 -34.38
C ALA A 610 -26.12 -37.83 -33.86
N ARG A 611 -25.77 -37.79 -32.55
CA ARG A 611 -26.15 -38.68 -31.39
C ARG A 611 -25.21 -39.78 -30.85
N ARG A 612 -24.93 -39.60 -29.54
CA ARG A 612 -24.88 -40.56 -28.39
C ARG A 612 -24.06 -41.86 -28.56
N ALA A 613 -22.91 -42.02 -27.88
CA ALA A 613 -22.67 -42.16 -26.42
C ALA A 613 -22.94 -43.55 -25.83
N THR A 614 -21.89 -44.18 -25.25
CA THR A 614 -21.98 -44.97 -23.98
C THR A 614 -20.61 -45.27 -23.35
N ARG A 615 -20.63 -45.34 -22.00
CA ARG A 615 -19.81 -46.09 -21.02
C ARG A 615 -18.38 -46.57 -21.38
N ARG A 616 -17.30 -46.22 -20.66
CA ARG A 616 -16.94 -46.47 -19.22
C ARG A 616 -16.34 -47.87 -19.00
N LEU A 617 -15.01 -47.97 -18.76
CA LEU A 617 -14.36 -48.59 -17.57
C LEU A 617 -12.86 -48.94 -17.76
N ILE A 618 -12.09 -48.74 -16.68
CA ILE A 618 -10.88 -49.49 -16.24
C ILE A 618 -9.56 -49.31 -17.03
N ALA A 619 -8.47 -49.21 -16.26
CA ALA A 619 -7.05 -49.24 -16.62
C ALA A 619 -6.34 -50.27 -15.69
N PRO A 620 -5.00 -50.42 -15.63
CA PRO A 620 -3.93 -50.22 -16.62
C PRO A 620 -2.99 -51.44 -16.80
N ALA A 621 -2.20 -51.49 -17.87
CA ALA A 621 -0.90 -52.20 -18.01
C ALA A 621 -0.28 -51.82 -19.39
N GLY A 622 1.03 -51.76 -19.62
CA GLY A 622 2.17 -51.94 -18.72
C GLY A 622 3.49 -51.43 -19.34
N ASP A 623 4.52 -51.36 -18.50
CA ASP A 623 5.95 -51.09 -18.77
C ASP A 623 6.65 -52.33 -19.41
N PRO A 624 7.99 -52.40 -19.61
CA PRO A 624 9.05 -51.36 -19.70
C PRO A 624 10.04 -51.62 -20.89
N PHE A 625 11.20 -50.96 -20.89
CA PHE A 625 12.45 -51.52 -21.43
C PHE A 625 13.57 -51.42 -20.37
N GLU A 626 14.22 -52.54 -20.04
CA GLU A 626 15.38 -52.62 -19.15
C GLU A 626 16.71 -52.63 -19.93
N LEU A 627 17.81 -52.28 -19.26
CA LEU A 627 19.04 -53.11 -19.27
C LEU A 627 19.95 -52.76 -18.07
N GLU A 628 19.88 -53.65 -17.07
CA GLU A 628 20.95 -54.29 -16.28
C GLU A 628 21.97 -53.45 -15.48
N THR A 629 21.99 -53.54 -14.13
CA THR A 629 22.64 -54.54 -13.22
C THR A 629 24.19 -54.46 -13.21
N ARG A 630 24.94 -54.63 -12.08
CA ARG A 630 24.73 -55.29 -10.76
C ARG A 630 25.35 -54.45 -9.61
N ARG A 631 24.66 -54.27 -8.47
CA ARG A 631 24.87 -54.93 -7.15
C ARG A 631 26.32 -55.13 -6.65
N GLY A 632 26.61 -54.62 -5.45
CA GLY A 632 27.76 -55.02 -4.60
C GLY A 632 27.80 -54.24 -3.27
N THR A 633 27.51 -54.88 -2.14
CA THR A 633 27.36 -54.24 -0.80
C THR A 633 28.56 -54.47 0.12
N ARG A 634 28.94 -53.46 0.94
CA ARG A 634 29.11 -53.51 2.42
C ARG A 634 30.16 -52.52 3.00
N SER A 635 29.72 -51.79 4.03
CA SER A 635 30.34 -51.65 5.38
C SER A 635 31.74 -51.02 5.61
N ALA A 636 31.68 -49.86 6.30
CA ALA A 636 32.49 -49.46 7.48
C ALA A 636 33.95 -48.92 7.38
N THR A 637 34.10 -47.71 7.94
CA THR A 637 35.23 -47.19 8.76
C THR A 637 36.69 -47.34 8.27
N ALA A 638 37.35 -46.22 7.92
CA ALA A 638 38.19 -45.44 8.84
C ALA A 638 39.15 -44.44 8.13
N ALA A 639 39.55 -43.41 8.89
CA ALA A 639 40.82 -42.67 8.79
C ALA A 639 41.17 -41.78 7.56
N ARG A 640 41.15 -40.47 7.84
CA ARG A 640 42.27 -39.50 7.70
C ARG A 640 42.68 -38.92 6.32
N ARG A 641 42.70 -37.57 6.37
CA ARG A 641 43.72 -36.59 5.90
C ARG A 641 43.45 -35.78 4.62
N ARG A 642 43.76 -34.49 4.77
CA ARG A 642 43.80 -33.41 3.76
C ARG A 642 44.84 -33.71 2.68
N PRO A 643 44.78 -32.97 1.56
CA PRO A 643 45.97 -32.24 1.15
C PRO A 643 45.74 -30.75 0.83
N SER A 644 46.73 -29.96 1.25
CA SER A 644 47.17 -28.68 0.70
C SER A 644 48.71 -28.77 0.85
N PRO A 645 49.52 -28.50 -0.19
CA PRO A 645 49.94 -27.11 -0.45
C PRO A 645 50.22 -26.78 -1.94
N PHE A 646 50.31 -25.49 -2.29
CA PHE A 646 51.59 -24.82 -2.57
C PHE A 646 51.44 -23.32 -2.87
N ASN A 647 52.55 -22.61 -2.71
CA ASN A 647 52.70 -21.16 -2.67
C ASN A 647 53.56 -20.71 -3.87
N LEU A 648 53.42 -19.48 -4.38
CA LEU A 648 54.47 -18.77 -5.14
C LEU A 648 54.21 -17.26 -5.17
N SER A 649 55.26 -16.46 -5.40
CA SER A 649 55.41 -15.12 -4.80
C SER A 649 55.56 -13.94 -5.77
N SER A 650 55.10 -12.77 -5.29
CA SER A 650 55.71 -11.42 -5.42
C SER A 650 56.07 -10.82 -6.80
N ARG A 651 55.55 -9.60 -7.06
CA ARG A 651 56.35 -8.45 -7.55
C ARG A 651 55.71 -7.09 -7.21
N ASP A 652 56.54 -6.06 -7.09
CA ASP A 652 56.29 -4.76 -6.43
C ASP A 652 55.43 -3.71 -7.17
N ALA A 653 54.79 -2.81 -6.40
CA ALA A 653 54.74 -1.37 -6.66
C ALA A 653 54.39 -0.54 -5.39
N ARG A 654 54.81 0.73 -5.32
CA ARG A 654 54.96 1.56 -4.08
C ARG A 654 54.43 2.98 -4.35
N VAL A 655 54.10 3.91 -3.43
CA VAL A 655 54.18 4.12 -1.94
C VAL A 655 53.30 5.38 -1.61
N PRO A 656 53.09 5.95 -0.39
CA PRO A 656 53.15 5.50 1.02
C PRO A 656 51.85 5.80 1.84
N LYS A 657 51.88 5.59 3.18
CA LYS A 657 50.99 6.25 4.16
C LYS A 657 51.71 7.41 4.84
N LEU A 658 50.98 8.46 5.24
CA LEU A 658 51.43 9.48 6.20
C LEU A 658 50.35 9.71 7.28
N ARG A 659 50.79 9.83 8.54
CA ARG A 659 50.12 10.47 9.69
C ARG A 659 51.12 11.49 10.28
N PRO A 660 50.80 12.18 11.38
CA PRO A 660 50.03 13.42 11.44
C PRO A 660 50.94 14.61 11.80
N THR A 661 50.44 15.84 11.71
CA THR A 661 51.16 17.03 12.22
C THR A 661 50.47 17.60 13.45
N GLU A 662 51.17 17.57 14.58
CA GLU A 662 50.87 18.43 15.73
C GLU A 662 51.30 19.88 15.45
N SER A 663 50.66 20.84 16.12
CA SER A 663 51.30 22.09 16.51
C SER A 663 50.76 22.54 17.88
N ARG A 664 51.66 23.05 18.74
CA ARG A 664 51.40 23.43 20.14
C ARG A 664 51.60 24.92 20.35
N SER A 665 50.69 25.53 21.11
CA SER A 665 50.90 26.66 22.05
C SER A 665 49.59 26.77 22.86
N ALA A 666 49.51 26.47 24.18
CA ALA A 666 50.17 27.13 25.32
C ALA A 666 49.77 28.64 25.37
N VAL A 667 49.25 29.24 26.46
CA VAL A 667 49.51 29.04 27.90
C VAL A 667 48.30 29.48 28.78
N GLU A 668 48.09 28.81 29.93
CA GLU A 668 47.41 29.16 31.23
C GLU A 668 46.00 29.80 31.34
N GLY A 669 45.30 29.42 32.42
CA GLY A 669 44.04 30.02 32.90
C GLY A 669 43.19 29.09 33.78
N GLU A 670 43.61 28.81 35.02
CA GLU A 670 42.84 28.02 36.01
C GLU A 670 41.74 28.85 36.71
N ALA A 671 40.59 28.21 37.01
CA ALA A 671 39.67 28.41 38.15
C ALA A 671 38.30 27.76 37.79
N GLU A 672 37.94 26.56 38.29
CA GLU A 672 37.46 26.22 39.64
C GLU A 672 35.91 26.23 39.75
N GLU A 673 35.36 25.32 40.55
CA GLU A 673 33.93 24.98 40.62
C GLU A 673 33.07 26.01 41.36
N ALA A 674 31.80 26.17 40.94
CA ALA A 674 30.70 26.42 41.87
C ALA A 674 29.33 26.08 41.24
N ALA A 675 28.62 25.12 41.82
CA ALA A 675 27.24 24.80 41.46
C ALA A 675 26.25 25.53 42.38
N VAL A 676 25.29 26.30 41.83
CA VAL A 676 24.05 26.70 42.51
C VAL A 676 22.89 26.84 41.50
N ASP A 677 21.83 26.05 41.67
CA ASP A 677 20.45 26.38 41.26
C ASP A 677 19.77 26.98 42.51
N PRO A 678 18.99 28.08 42.41
CA PRO A 678 17.54 27.83 42.33
C PRO A 678 16.74 28.84 41.47
N ARG A 679 15.75 28.31 40.75
CA ARG A 679 14.49 28.99 40.38
C ARG A 679 13.70 29.50 41.62
N PRO A 680 12.56 30.22 41.50
CA PRO A 680 12.08 31.16 40.46
C PRO A 680 11.55 32.49 41.06
N ALA A 681 11.22 33.48 40.22
CA ALA A 681 10.32 34.57 40.62
C ALA A 681 9.34 34.97 39.52
N ARG A 682 8.03 34.98 39.84
CA ARG A 682 6.99 35.62 39.03
C ARG A 682 6.89 37.11 39.40
N ARG A 683 6.73 37.99 38.42
CA ARG A 683 5.91 39.20 38.58
C ARG A 683 5.28 39.59 37.25
N ALA A 684 4.00 39.92 37.30
CA ALA A 684 3.30 40.61 36.23
C ALA A 684 3.31 42.11 36.57
N ASP A 685 3.33 42.97 35.55
CA ASP A 685 2.77 44.31 35.70
C ASP A 685 2.16 44.83 34.39
N ARG A 686 1.27 45.83 34.49
CA ARG A 686 0.46 46.37 33.40
C ARG A 686 0.77 47.85 33.15
N GLY A 687 0.86 48.22 31.87
CA GLY A 687 0.08 49.36 31.35
C GLY A 687 0.80 50.64 30.93
N SER A 688 0.21 51.27 29.88
CA SER A 688 0.48 52.62 29.33
C SER A 688 1.87 52.83 28.68
N GLY A 689 2.05 53.63 27.62
CA GLY A 689 1.12 54.41 26.80
C GLY A 689 1.75 54.81 25.44
N PRO A 690 1.02 55.44 24.49
CA PRO A 690 1.36 55.35 23.07
C PRO A 690 1.86 56.66 22.40
N LEU A 691 2.51 56.53 21.25
CA LEU A 691 2.74 57.62 20.28
C LEU A 691 1.84 57.48 19.04
N ARG A 692 1.25 58.59 18.60
CA ARG A 692 0.30 58.70 17.47
C ARG A 692 0.92 59.44 16.27
N ARG A 693 0.46 59.08 15.06
CA ARG A 693 -0.01 59.98 13.95
C ARG A 693 -0.79 59.07 12.96
N ARG A 694 -2.13 59.15 12.82
CA ARG A 694 -2.97 60.12 12.04
C ARG A 694 -2.57 60.14 10.55
N ASN A 695 -3.40 59.80 9.56
CA ASN A 695 -4.79 60.22 9.18
C ASN A 695 -5.41 59.18 8.17
N TRP A 696 -6.69 59.13 7.74
CA TRP A 696 -8.00 59.72 8.12
C TRP A 696 -9.17 58.80 7.64
N PHE A 697 -10.42 59.17 7.97
CA PHE A 697 -11.71 58.44 7.81
C PHE A 697 -12.44 58.74 6.45
N PRO A 698 -13.71 58.30 6.16
CA PRO A 698 -14.67 57.43 6.91
C PRO A 698 -15.44 56.34 6.08
N PRO A 699 -16.21 55.46 6.77
CA PRO A 699 -17.44 54.83 6.28
C PRO A 699 -18.72 55.44 6.92
N PRO A 700 -19.93 55.22 6.38
CA PRO A 700 -21.19 55.50 7.08
C PRO A 700 -21.96 54.22 7.49
N ALA A 701 -22.79 54.33 8.54
CA ALA A 701 -23.52 53.19 9.11
C ALA A 701 -25.00 53.48 9.40
N SER A 702 -25.83 52.47 9.13
CA SER A 702 -27.03 52.09 9.91
C SER A 702 -28.34 52.90 9.87
N ARG A 703 -29.42 52.16 10.18
CA ARG A 703 -30.72 52.52 10.79
C ARG A 703 -31.95 52.94 9.92
N ALA A 704 -32.92 52.02 9.96
CA ALA A 704 -34.29 52.21 10.46
C ALA A 704 -35.49 52.49 9.51
N ASN A 705 -36.26 51.41 9.28
CA ASN A 705 -37.68 51.27 9.71
C ASN A 705 -38.79 52.06 8.97
N ARG A 706 -39.64 51.37 8.18
CA ARG A 706 -41.12 51.30 8.41
C ARG A 706 -41.95 50.41 7.46
N ARG A 707 -43.00 49.82 8.04
CA ARG A 707 -44.36 49.48 7.50
C ARG A 707 -44.61 48.23 6.60
N ARG A 708 -45.13 47.19 7.27
CA ARG A 708 -46.41 46.47 7.01
C ARG A 708 -46.87 46.19 5.56
N ARG A 709 -47.02 44.90 5.20
CA ARG A 709 -48.33 44.22 4.94
C ARG A 709 -48.19 42.70 4.72
N ARG A 710 -48.92 41.90 5.50
CA ARG A 710 -49.47 40.56 5.15
C ARG A 710 -50.92 40.78 4.59
N PRO A 711 -51.70 39.77 4.12
CA PRO A 711 -51.47 38.31 4.00
C PRO A 711 -51.88 37.69 2.63
N ARG A 712 -51.65 36.38 2.42
CA ARG A 712 -52.71 35.33 2.29
C ARG A 712 -52.15 33.91 2.11
N ARG A 713 -52.90 32.93 2.62
CA ARG A 713 -52.72 31.47 2.41
C ARG A 713 -53.61 30.99 1.25
N ARG A 714 -53.24 29.87 0.61
CA ARG A 714 -54.07 28.76 0.07
C ARG A 714 -53.08 27.67 -0.38
N SER A 715 -52.95 26.52 0.30
CA SER A 715 -53.84 25.34 0.40
C SER A 715 -53.75 24.39 -0.83
N VAL A 716 -53.48 23.12 -0.53
CA VAL A 716 -53.27 21.96 -1.43
C VAL A 716 -54.57 21.59 -2.20
N PRO A 717 -54.50 20.79 -3.28
CA PRO A 717 -54.90 19.38 -3.13
C PRO A 717 -54.03 18.36 -3.92
N THR A 718 -54.36 17.08 -3.76
CA THR A 718 -53.51 15.88 -3.95
C THR A 718 -53.88 15.00 -5.15
N THR A 719 -52.89 14.28 -5.72
CA THR A 719 -52.98 12.91 -6.34
C THR A 719 -53.85 12.69 -7.61
N PRO A 720 -53.80 11.52 -8.29
CA PRO A 720 -52.72 10.54 -8.55
C PRO A 720 -52.62 10.06 -10.04
N ARG A 721 -51.64 9.17 -10.35
CA ARG A 721 -51.62 8.01 -11.30
C ARG A 721 -50.14 7.69 -11.62
N SER A 722 -49.54 6.50 -11.47
CA SER A 722 -49.88 5.10 -11.76
C SER A 722 -49.52 4.62 -13.19
N SER A 723 -48.28 4.11 -13.33
CA SER A 723 -47.88 2.98 -14.18
C SER A 723 -46.48 2.53 -13.79
#